data_AF-A0A8J7NN96-F1
#
_entry.id   AF-A0A8J7NN96-F1
#
_cell.length_a   1.000
_cell.length_b   1.000
_cell.length_c   1.000
_cell.angle_alpha   90.00
_cell.angle_beta   90.00
_cell.angle_gamma   90.00
#
_symmetry.space_group_name_H-M   'P 1'
#
loop_
_entity.id
_entity.type
_entity.pdbx_description
1 polymer ?
#
loop_
_entity_poly.entity_id
_entity_poly.type
_entity_poly.pdbx_seq_one_letter_code
_entity_poly.pdbx_strand_id
1 'polypeptide(L)'
;MSVHILTGDAQIPSTLQRIYIKDLSHDSQCTDKYVKGTVIMKHNLIALTRGEDMLKAVIEEHAHQHTKLSETTSINVFSFGKLAKDFSDKINQGDTIVITGFRLGMSPTVNKDKRHLCQIELEERRATIYVCPATFCGQSSSVDSTRTSEHSANNPKPKYTYVPLNELKPGEVANVYGIVTFFKQPFQTKGTDYCLVLTITDESGVKLGCSIFNEKLETLPQIYKIGDIVRFHRIKSLLFNSKLSGMTSLGFSALTFDGRVGTPVCPRTSSKTYHFGEEDRRIVEKLRQWAATIYPNSEISLATVQPKSFFDLTCQLLAKAEISRACVLLKVWDGTKCPHRLLKILVEPSAIEGNMAAIQDLQDLIVEILVYDNHVEVAKKLKPGMYLRIYNLHAKLQASGTKEQTSNECHLGFHLHGGTSYGRGIKVLPEDSSDVQELKKALESANPEDTMDDLTLLNACCASVQKHTGRLIGFRENWLRSVWVWLSGFVPVCLVMDWRLIQAIENSLNAELSPYQEDPLTVLTCHHTVKSDLLNNVKNSTPPQKFHIKAKLKSYQPDKLYQSVKLYCPKCKRLQEIPDDETIGSLFQEALNLPVLSSDSWYETFLWESSTDVGRKVAVHFVNVLGSEEHLLTLVQGATLEEVCRLSTKFESIIPIKFSEDQMTLLDLSAPFLIQGKKWSYGCKHCSCVKNISLYLEQEMVWEPENTAEVLGVELLQYVFLMKFELDDGTASLDAILWEDAEKFFQMLPVEVMVNRAMQEKMQMTMATLCPPGKHFDELPWLEFCIGTYTTDENEDHNVYYQIFDTMVAEKL
;
A
#
# COMPACT_ATOMS: atom_id res chain seq x y z
N MET A 1 -15.34 -17.66 -34.25
CA MET A 1 -15.55 -16.44 -35.07
C MET A 1 -14.23 -16.20 -35.78
N SER A 2 -14.21 -16.04 -37.10
CA SER A 2 -12.96 -15.97 -37.87
C SER A 2 -12.58 -14.54 -38.30
N VAL A 3 -13.41 -13.55 -37.97
CA VAL A 3 -13.12 -12.12 -38.12
C VAL A 3 -13.13 -11.48 -36.72
N HIS A 4 -11.99 -10.94 -36.31
CA HIS A 4 -11.79 -10.27 -35.03
C HIS A 4 -11.57 -8.78 -35.24
N ILE A 5 -12.32 -7.94 -34.54
CA ILE A 5 -12.04 -6.51 -34.51
C ILE A 5 -10.97 -6.30 -33.44
N LEU A 6 -9.88 -5.61 -33.81
CA LEU A 6 -8.76 -5.28 -32.93
C LEU A 6 -9.20 -4.19 -31.93
N THR A 7 -10.07 -4.57 -30.98
CA THR A 7 -10.46 -3.80 -29.81
C THR A 7 -9.92 -4.51 -28.58
N GLY A 8 -8.75 -4.10 -28.07
CA GLY A 8 -8.16 -4.57 -26.80
C GLY A 8 -7.70 -6.03 -26.75
N ASP A 9 -8.56 -6.98 -27.13
CA ASP A 9 -8.44 -8.40 -26.78
C ASP A 9 -7.89 -9.30 -27.90
N ALA A 10 -7.95 -8.86 -29.16
CA ALA A 10 -7.42 -9.62 -30.28
C ALA A 10 -5.98 -9.17 -30.56
N GLN A 11 -4.99 -10.00 -30.24
CA GLN A 11 -3.61 -9.80 -30.69
C GLN A 11 -3.30 -10.79 -31.82
N ILE A 12 -2.55 -10.32 -32.82
CA ILE A 12 -2.02 -11.20 -33.87
C ILE A 12 -1.03 -12.15 -33.19
N PRO A 13 -1.16 -13.48 -33.36
CA PRO A 13 -0.24 -14.43 -32.73
C PRO A 13 1.23 -14.05 -32.99
N SER A 14 2.02 -13.95 -31.92
CA SER A 14 3.43 -13.52 -31.95
C SER A 14 4.34 -14.45 -32.75
N THR A 15 3.89 -15.68 -33.00
CA THR A 15 4.55 -16.69 -33.83
C THR A 15 4.44 -16.41 -35.33
N LEU A 16 3.55 -15.50 -35.75
CA LEU A 16 3.35 -15.20 -37.17
C LEU A 16 4.26 -14.07 -37.67
N GLN A 17 4.92 -14.31 -38.79
CA GLN A 17 5.80 -13.33 -39.43
C GLN A 17 5.06 -12.50 -40.48
N ARG A 18 5.35 -11.20 -40.53
CA ARG A 18 4.79 -10.32 -41.57
C ARG A 18 5.41 -10.65 -42.92
N ILE A 19 4.58 -10.82 -43.96
CA ILE A 19 5.02 -10.86 -45.36
C ILE A 19 4.37 -9.71 -46.13
N TYR A 20 5.17 -9.01 -46.94
CA TYR A 20 4.73 -7.88 -47.75
C TYR A 20 4.11 -8.39 -49.06
N ILE A 21 3.17 -7.62 -49.63
CA ILE A 21 2.44 -8.05 -50.83
C ILE A 21 3.39 -8.33 -51.99
N LYS A 22 4.46 -7.53 -52.13
CA LYS A 22 5.49 -7.68 -53.18
C LYS A 22 6.29 -8.98 -53.09
N ASP A 23 6.39 -9.56 -51.89
CA ASP A 23 7.21 -10.76 -51.62
C ASP A 23 6.38 -12.04 -51.71
N LEU A 24 5.09 -11.93 -52.07
CA LEU A 24 4.23 -13.08 -52.27
C LEU A 24 4.55 -13.75 -53.61
N SER A 25 4.83 -15.04 -53.57
CA SER A 25 4.99 -15.88 -54.75
C SER A 25 4.10 -17.12 -54.60
N HIS A 26 3.73 -17.75 -55.72
CA HIS A 26 2.89 -18.95 -55.71
C HIS A 26 3.51 -20.09 -54.88
N ASP A 27 4.84 -20.16 -54.80
CA ASP A 27 5.55 -21.24 -54.11
C ASP A 27 5.89 -20.88 -52.64
N SER A 28 5.45 -19.71 -52.16
CA SER A 28 5.70 -19.27 -50.78
C SER A 28 4.87 -20.11 -49.79
N GLN A 29 5.53 -20.75 -48.82
CA GLN A 29 4.85 -21.26 -47.63
C GLN A 29 4.39 -20.07 -46.77
N CYS A 30 3.08 -20.01 -46.51
CA CYS A 30 2.40 -18.88 -45.85
C CYS A 30 1.65 -19.29 -44.56
N THR A 31 1.88 -20.50 -44.05
CA THR A 31 1.16 -21.04 -42.88
C THR A 31 1.48 -20.33 -41.58
N ASP A 32 2.68 -19.80 -41.44
CA ASP A 32 3.22 -19.06 -40.30
C ASP A 32 3.34 -17.56 -40.59
N LYS A 33 2.64 -17.05 -41.61
CA LYS A 33 2.75 -15.67 -42.07
C LYS A 33 1.43 -14.92 -42.06
N TYR A 34 1.53 -13.60 -42.00
CA TYR A 34 0.39 -12.71 -42.12
C TYR A 34 0.64 -11.58 -43.13
N VAL A 35 -0.41 -11.18 -43.83
CA VAL A 35 -0.41 -10.01 -44.75
C VAL A 35 -1.24 -8.89 -44.11
N LYS A 36 -0.74 -7.66 -44.18
CA LYS A 36 -1.42 -6.46 -43.68
C LYS A 36 -1.69 -5.50 -44.84
N GLY A 37 -2.92 -5.01 -44.95
CA GLY A 37 -3.29 -4.03 -45.98
C GLY A 37 -4.58 -3.30 -45.67
N THR A 38 -4.75 -2.13 -46.28
CA THR A 38 -5.97 -1.32 -46.20
C THR A 38 -6.96 -1.80 -47.25
N VAL A 39 -8.23 -2.02 -46.87
CA VAL A 39 -9.28 -2.43 -47.80
C VAL A 39 -9.66 -1.25 -48.71
N ILE A 40 -9.13 -1.23 -49.93
CA ILE A 40 -9.39 -0.16 -50.90
C ILE A 40 -10.65 -0.40 -51.74
N MET A 41 -11.15 -1.64 -51.80
CA MET A 41 -12.37 -1.99 -52.54
C MET A 41 -13.03 -3.24 -51.94
N LYS A 42 -14.34 -3.18 -51.71
CA LYS A 42 -15.16 -4.32 -51.27
C LYS A 42 -16.32 -4.51 -52.26
N HIS A 43 -16.45 -5.69 -52.86
CA HIS A 43 -17.58 -6.02 -53.74
C HIS A 43 -18.76 -6.53 -52.92
N ASN A 44 -19.95 -6.48 -53.52
CA ASN A 44 -21.16 -7.06 -52.92
C ASN A 44 -21.01 -8.58 -52.76
N LEU A 45 -21.64 -9.12 -51.72
CA LEU A 45 -21.74 -10.54 -51.48
C LEU A 45 -22.53 -11.21 -52.63
N ILE A 46 -21.97 -12.26 -53.23
CA ILE A 46 -22.57 -13.00 -54.34
C ILE A 46 -22.91 -14.42 -53.85
N ALA A 47 -24.17 -14.81 -53.94
CA ALA A 47 -24.60 -16.18 -53.64
C ALA A 47 -24.27 -17.12 -54.81
N LEU A 48 -23.51 -18.19 -54.57
CA LEU A 48 -23.21 -19.21 -55.58
C LEU A 48 -24.24 -20.36 -55.54
N THR A 49 -24.41 -21.05 -56.66
CA THR A 49 -25.45 -22.09 -56.90
C THR A 49 -25.38 -23.33 -56.01
N ARG A 50 -24.43 -23.42 -55.08
CA ARG A 50 -24.27 -24.53 -54.13
C ARG A 50 -24.47 -24.14 -52.65
N GLY A 51 -24.98 -22.94 -52.37
CA GLY A 51 -25.22 -22.46 -51.01
C GLY A 51 -23.98 -21.88 -50.32
N GLU A 52 -22.93 -21.58 -51.09
CA GLU A 52 -21.73 -20.89 -50.61
C GLU A 52 -21.76 -19.43 -51.08
N ASP A 53 -21.67 -18.49 -50.14
CA ASP A 53 -21.58 -17.07 -50.45
C ASP A 53 -20.13 -16.67 -50.73
N MET A 54 -19.90 -15.80 -51.70
CA MET A 54 -18.56 -15.36 -52.09
C MET A 54 -18.47 -13.84 -52.04
N LEU A 55 -17.36 -13.34 -51.51
CA LEU A 55 -17.03 -11.91 -51.51
C LEU A 55 -15.62 -11.69 -52.02
N LYS A 56 -15.48 -10.72 -52.93
CA LYS A 56 -14.20 -10.23 -53.44
C LYS A 56 -13.87 -8.88 -52.81
N ALA A 57 -12.69 -8.75 -52.23
CA ALA A 57 -12.12 -7.50 -51.76
C ALA A 57 -10.75 -7.24 -52.41
N VAL A 58 -10.26 -6.01 -52.31
CA VAL A 58 -8.92 -5.61 -52.74
C VAL A 58 -8.28 -4.89 -51.56
N ILE A 59 -7.10 -5.35 -51.17
CA ILE A 59 -6.29 -4.69 -50.16
C ILE A 59 -5.05 -4.08 -50.80
N GLU A 60 -4.61 -2.95 -50.24
CA GLU A 60 -3.40 -2.25 -50.64
C GLU A 60 -2.49 -2.01 -49.45
N GLU A 61 -1.20 -2.21 -49.64
CA GLU A 61 -0.18 -1.96 -48.64
C GLU A 61 0.45 -0.56 -48.86
N HIS A 62 0.48 0.26 -47.80
CA HIS A 62 1.09 1.60 -47.86
C HIS A 62 2.63 1.50 -47.81
N ALA A 63 3.30 2.09 -48.81
CA ALA A 63 4.74 2.05 -48.96
C ALA A 63 5.49 2.94 -47.93
N HIS A 64 6.62 2.46 -47.40
CA HIS A 64 7.59 3.30 -46.69
C HIS A 64 8.36 4.18 -47.70
N GLN A 65 8.87 5.34 -47.27
CA GLN A 65 9.41 6.46 -48.08
C GLN A 65 10.60 6.15 -49.04
N HIS A 66 10.89 4.90 -49.37
CA HIS A 66 11.87 4.52 -50.40
C HIS A 66 11.44 3.27 -51.16
N THR A 67 10.56 3.42 -52.17
CA THR A 67 10.31 2.36 -53.17
C THR A 67 10.01 2.98 -54.53
N LYS A 68 10.64 2.45 -55.59
CA LYS A 68 10.49 2.92 -56.99
C LYS A 68 9.05 2.68 -57.49
N LEU A 69 8.58 3.56 -58.37
CA LEU A 69 7.22 3.71 -58.89
C LEU A 69 6.60 2.53 -59.69
N SER A 70 7.12 1.30 -59.61
CA SER A 70 6.69 0.19 -60.48
C SER A 70 6.30 -1.12 -59.77
N GLU A 71 6.19 -1.15 -58.44
CA GLU A 71 5.85 -2.36 -57.69
C GLU A 71 4.35 -2.39 -57.35
N THR A 72 3.66 -3.51 -57.64
CA THR A 72 2.22 -3.66 -57.35
C THR A 72 1.99 -3.77 -55.85
N THR A 73 1.39 -2.74 -55.25
CA THR A 73 1.08 -2.66 -53.82
C THR A 73 -0.30 -3.23 -53.45
N SER A 74 -1.08 -3.70 -54.43
CA SER A 74 -2.45 -4.18 -54.20
C SER A 74 -2.67 -5.61 -54.69
N ILE A 75 -3.49 -6.35 -53.93
CA ILE A 75 -3.79 -7.77 -54.16
C ILE A 75 -5.29 -8.06 -53.99
N ASN A 76 -5.80 -9.00 -54.78
CA ASN A 76 -7.18 -9.47 -54.68
C ASN A 76 -7.33 -10.46 -53.52
N VAL A 77 -8.40 -10.34 -52.74
CA VAL A 77 -8.76 -11.23 -51.64
C VAL A 77 -10.15 -11.83 -51.91
N PHE A 78 -10.25 -13.16 -51.85
CA PHE A 78 -11.49 -13.90 -52.01
C PHE A 78 -11.83 -14.67 -50.73
N SER A 79 -13.04 -14.44 -50.22
CA SER A 79 -13.59 -15.18 -49.08
C SER A 79 -14.85 -15.93 -49.49
N PHE A 80 -15.07 -17.09 -48.89
CA PHE A 80 -16.18 -17.99 -49.20
C PHE A 80 -16.98 -18.38 -47.94
N GLY A 81 -18.22 -18.82 -48.14
CA GLY A 81 -19.08 -19.36 -47.09
C GLY A 81 -19.41 -18.35 -45.99
N LYS A 82 -19.37 -18.79 -44.72
CA LYS A 82 -19.68 -17.93 -43.58
C LYS A 82 -18.67 -16.79 -43.42
N LEU A 83 -17.41 -17.03 -43.79
CA LEU A 83 -16.36 -16.01 -43.76
C LEU A 83 -16.67 -14.85 -44.71
N ALA A 84 -17.30 -15.11 -45.85
CA ALA A 84 -17.72 -14.06 -46.78
C ALA A 84 -18.81 -13.15 -46.19
N LYS A 85 -19.76 -13.72 -45.44
CA LYS A 85 -20.78 -12.95 -44.70
C LYS A 85 -20.15 -12.11 -43.59
N ASP A 86 -19.32 -12.75 -42.76
CA ASP A 86 -18.61 -12.06 -41.68
C ASP A 86 -17.73 -10.92 -42.22
N PHE A 87 -17.06 -11.13 -43.37
CA PHE A 87 -16.29 -10.10 -44.07
C PHE A 87 -17.20 -8.95 -44.54
N SER A 88 -18.32 -9.28 -45.19
CA SER A 88 -19.28 -8.30 -45.69
C SER A 88 -19.81 -7.39 -44.57
N ASP A 89 -20.16 -7.98 -43.44
CA ASP A 89 -20.85 -7.31 -42.34
C ASP A 89 -19.91 -6.53 -41.43
N LYS A 90 -18.68 -7.00 -41.22
CA LYS A 90 -17.76 -6.47 -40.18
C LYS A 90 -16.61 -5.63 -40.72
N ILE A 91 -16.35 -5.65 -42.03
CA ILE A 91 -15.20 -4.98 -42.63
C ILE A 91 -15.68 -3.91 -43.60
N ASN A 92 -15.23 -2.67 -43.42
CA ASN A 92 -15.55 -1.54 -44.26
C ASN A 92 -14.39 -1.16 -45.19
N GLN A 93 -14.71 -0.49 -46.29
CA GLN A 93 -13.69 0.12 -47.14
C GLN A 93 -12.96 1.21 -46.35
N GLY A 94 -11.63 1.18 -46.37
CA GLY A 94 -10.75 2.03 -45.56
C GLY A 94 -10.19 1.35 -44.31
N ASP A 95 -10.76 0.21 -43.87
CA ASP A 95 -10.25 -0.51 -42.70
C ASP A 95 -8.90 -1.15 -43.02
N THR A 96 -7.98 -1.12 -42.05
CA THR A 96 -6.72 -1.89 -42.15
C THR A 96 -6.97 -3.29 -41.63
N ILE A 97 -6.75 -4.30 -42.47
CA ILE A 97 -6.93 -5.70 -42.09
C ILE A 97 -5.60 -6.45 -42.07
N VAL A 98 -5.51 -7.43 -41.16
CA VAL A 98 -4.45 -8.42 -41.10
C VAL A 98 -5.05 -9.80 -41.36
N ILE A 99 -4.50 -10.50 -42.33
CA ILE A 99 -4.99 -11.80 -42.78
C ILE A 99 -3.95 -12.87 -42.44
N THR A 100 -4.38 -13.93 -41.78
CA THR A 100 -3.57 -15.10 -41.39
C THR A 100 -4.18 -16.38 -41.94
N GLY A 101 -3.38 -17.44 -42.09
CA GLY A 101 -3.89 -18.76 -42.52
C GLY A 101 -4.46 -18.79 -43.94
N PHE A 102 -3.97 -17.90 -44.82
CA PHE A 102 -4.45 -17.75 -46.18
C PHE A 102 -3.70 -18.66 -47.17
N ARG A 103 -4.33 -18.92 -48.33
CA ARG A 103 -3.67 -19.56 -49.48
C ARG A 103 -3.47 -18.56 -50.60
N LEU A 104 -2.47 -18.82 -51.44
CA LEU A 104 -2.24 -18.05 -52.66
C LEU A 104 -2.73 -18.86 -53.87
N GLY A 105 -3.58 -18.24 -54.67
CA GLY A 105 -3.96 -18.71 -56.01
C GLY A 105 -3.32 -17.83 -57.07
N MET A 106 -3.15 -18.34 -58.30
CA MET A 106 -2.77 -17.49 -59.43
C MET A 106 -3.95 -16.64 -59.85
N SER A 107 -3.77 -15.33 -59.95
CA SER A 107 -4.88 -14.46 -60.33
C SER A 107 -5.13 -14.53 -61.85
N PRO A 108 -6.33 -14.92 -62.30
CA PRO A 108 -6.66 -14.96 -63.72
C PRO A 108 -6.92 -13.56 -64.30
N THR A 109 -6.97 -12.53 -63.46
CA THR A 109 -7.30 -11.15 -63.86
C THR A 109 -6.10 -10.22 -63.87
N VAL A 110 -4.87 -10.69 -63.63
CA VAL A 110 -3.64 -9.85 -63.57
C VAL A 110 -3.50 -8.96 -64.80
N ASN A 111 -3.71 -9.53 -66.00
CA ASN A 111 -3.60 -8.79 -67.26
C ASN A 111 -4.72 -7.76 -67.47
N LYS A 112 -5.81 -7.83 -66.68
CA LYS A 112 -6.96 -6.93 -66.74
C LYS A 112 -6.92 -5.85 -65.65
N ASP A 113 -6.57 -6.21 -64.42
CA ASP A 113 -6.62 -5.30 -63.26
C ASP A 113 -5.24 -4.75 -62.85
N LYS A 114 -4.14 -5.24 -63.46
CA LYS A 114 -2.74 -4.86 -63.18
C LYS A 114 -2.36 -4.98 -61.69
N ARG A 115 -3.01 -5.88 -60.95
CA ARG A 115 -2.71 -6.16 -59.53
C ARG A 115 -1.67 -7.27 -59.41
N HIS A 116 -1.33 -7.62 -58.17
CA HIS A 116 -0.38 -8.68 -57.87
C HIS A 116 -0.69 -10.01 -58.61
N LEU A 117 0.36 -10.73 -59.04
CA LEU A 117 0.28 -11.98 -59.83
C LEU A 117 -0.52 -13.09 -59.12
N CYS A 118 -0.41 -13.13 -57.79
CA CYS A 118 -1.18 -14.00 -56.92
C CYS A 118 -2.42 -13.29 -56.36
N GLN A 119 -3.44 -14.06 -55.99
CA GLN A 119 -4.60 -13.64 -55.20
C GLN A 119 -4.64 -14.41 -53.89
N ILE A 120 -5.20 -13.80 -52.85
CA ILE A 120 -5.39 -14.41 -51.53
C ILE A 120 -6.75 -15.10 -51.50
N GLU A 121 -6.76 -16.38 -51.14
CA GLU A 121 -7.96 -17.20 -50.99
C GLU A 121 -8.12 -17.62 -49.53
N LEU A 122 -9.28 -17.29 -48.95
CA LEU A 122 -9.58 -17.48 -47.54
C LEU A 122 -10.54 -18.65 -47.34
N GLU A 123 -10.06 -19.66 -46.64
CA GLU A 123 -10.82 -20.86 -46.29
C GLU A 123 -11.31 -20.76 -44.83
N GLU A 124 -12.61 -20.95 -44.59
CA GLU A 124 -13.28 -20.69 -43.30
C GLU A 124 -12.61 -21.36 -42.08
N ARG A 125 -12.05 -22.57 -42.25
CA ARG A 125 -11.45 -23.35 -41.17
C ARG A 125 -10.02 -22.97 -40.82
N ARG A 126 -9.35 -22.14 -41.64
CA ARG A 126 -7.92 -21.82 -41.52
C ARG A 126 -7.67 -20.33 -41.45
N ALA A 127 -8.42 -19.54 -42.21
CA ALA A 127 -8.18 -18.12 -42.32
C ALA A 127 -8.78 -17.37 -41.13
N THR A 128 -7.97 -16.47 -40.55
CA THR A 128 -8.43 -15.52 -39.53
C THR A 128 -8.09 -14.10 -39.97
N ILE A 129 -9.08 -13.20 -39.88
CA ILE A 129 -8.96 -11.79 -40.28
C ILE A 129 -9.06 -10.92 -39.04
N TYR A 130 -8.08 -10.06 -38.84
CA TYR A 130 -8.07 -9.05 -37.80
C TYR A 130 -8.32 -7.67 -38.41
N VAL A 131 -9.22 -6.89 -37.85
CA VAL A 131 -9.70 -5.63 -38.43
C VAL A 131 -9.35 -4.46 -37.50
N CYS A 132 -8.55 -3.53 -37.98
CA CYS A 132 -8.37 -2.19 -37.40
C CYS A 132 -9.30 -1.22 -38.14
N PRO A 133 -10.40 -0.75 -37.52
CA PRO A 133 -11.33 0.14 -38.20
C PRO A 133 -10.67 1.47 -38.59
N ALA A 134 -11.02 2.02 -39.74
CA ALA A 134 -10.47 3.28 -40.27
C ALA A 134 -10.67 4.46 -39.30
N THR A 135 -11.70 4.42 -38.44
CA THR A 135 -11.96 5.42 -37.39
C THR A 135 -10.89 5.47 -36.30
N PHE A 136 -10.02 4.45 -36.18
CA PHE A 136 -8.90 4.40 -35.23
C PHE A 136 -7.54 4.77 -35.84
N CYS A 137 -7.41 4.83 -37.17
CA CYS A 137 -6.21 5.29 -37.86
C CYS A 137 -6.51 6.64 -38.54
N GLY A 138 -6.18 7.73 -37.85
CA GLY A 138 -6.44 9.09 -38.31
C GLY A 138 -5.90 9.35 -39.73
N GLN A 139 -6.74 10.00 -40.54
CA GLN A 139 -6.45 10.48 -41.89
C GLN A 139 -5.04 11.07 -42.02
N SER A 140 -4.16 10.34 -42.70
CA SER A 140 -3.06 10.92 -43.47
C SER A 140 -3.43 10.86 -44.94
N SER A 141 -4.05 11.91 -45.47
CA SER A 141 -4.12 12.14 -46.91
C SER A 141 -3.25 13.34 -47.25
N SER A 142 -2.08 13.05 -47.79
CA SER A 142 -1.30 13.98 -48.59
C SER A 142 -1.64 13.74 -50.05
N VAL A 143 -2.42 14.61 -50.70
CA VAL A 143 -2.21 14.98 -52.11
C VAL A 143 -2.70 16.40 -52.31
N ASP A 144 -1.72 17.28 -52.43
CA ASP A 144 -1.45 18.17 -53.55
C ASP A 144 -2.56 18.98 -54.22
N SER A 145 -2.18 20.23 -54.49
CA SER A 145 -3.02 21.30 -54.97
C SER A 145 -3.29 21.16 -56.46
N THR A 146 -4.56 21.19 -56.87
CA THR A 146 -4.95 21.91 -58.09
C THR A 146 -6.39 22.41 -57.98
N ARG A 147 -6.52 23.72 -58.22
CA ARG A 147 -7.68 24.60 -58.18
C ARG A 147 -9.02 23.96 -58.61
N THR A 148 -10.07 24.14 -57.81
CA THR A 148 -11.20 25.09 -58.05
C THR A 148 -12.23 25.08 -56.91
N SER A 149 -12.42 26.26 -56.30
CA SER A 149 -13.63 26.87 -55.70
C SER A 149 -14.69 26.06 -54.92
N GLU A 150 -14.89 26.55 -53.68
CA GLU A 150 -16.17 26.87 -52.98
C GLU A 150 -16.68 25.98 -51.81
N HIS A 151 -16.53 26.57 -50.62
CA HIS A 151 -17.38 26.56 -49.42
C HIS A 151 -17.83 25.23 -48.76
N SER A 152 -17.24 24.90 -47.60
CA SER A 152 -17.90 25.07 -46.28
C SER A 152 -17.13 24.47 -45.08
N ALA A 153 -17.02 25.31 -44.03
CA ALA A 153 -16.81 25.01 -42.59
C ALA A 153 -15.50 24.35 -42.10
N ASN A 154 -14.47 25.18 -41.86
CA ASN A 154 -13.32 24.86 -40.99
C ASN A 154 -13.71 24.94 -39.51
N ASN A 155 -13.68 23.82 -38.78
CA ASN A 155 -13.50 23.83 -37.33
C ASN A 155 -12.01 23.53 -37.04
N PRO A 156 -11.23 24.45 -36.44
CA PRO A 156 -9.84 24.17 -36.09
C PRO A 156 -9.77 23.13 -34.96
N LYS A 157 -8.93 22.09 -35.13
CA LYS A 157 -8.61 21.12 -34.06
C LYS A 157 -7.99 21.88 -32.87
N PRO A 158 -8.46 21.66 -31.63
CA PRO A 158 -7.94 22.37 -30.46
C PRO A 158 -6.48 21.98 -30.19
N LYS A 159 -5.57 22.96 -30.25
CA LYS A 159 -4.17 22.80 -29.86
C LYS A 159 -4.04 23.11 -28.38
N TYR A 160 -3.67 22.13 -27.56
CA TYR A 160 -3.47 22.29 -26.13
C TYR A 160 -2.03 22.73 -25.84
N THR A 161 -1.86 23.66 -24.90
CA THR A 161 -0.57 24.07 -24.35
C THR A 161 -0.42 23.46 -22.96
N TYR A 162 0.75 22.90 -22.67
CA TYR A 162 1.08 22.29 -21.38
C TYR A 162 2.06 23.16 -20.62
N VAL A 163 1.84 23.29 -19.31
CA VAL A 163 2.63 24.14 -18.41
C VAL A 163 3.45 23.25 -17.48
N PRO A 164 4.77 23.49 -17.32
CA PRO A 164 5.59 22.84 -16.30
C PRO A 164 5.07 23.11 -14.88
N LEU A 165 5.23 22.17 -13.96
CA LEU A 165 4.64 22.26 -12.63
C LEU A 165 5.19 23.42 -11.79
N ASN A 166 6.45 23.81 -12.00
CA ASN A 166 7.09 24.95 -11.34
C ASN A 166 6.59 26.33 -11.85
N GLU A 167 5.91 26.37 -13.00
CA GLU A 167 5.38 27.60 -13.60
C GLU A 167 3.90 27.83 -13.31
N LEU A 168 3.24 26.89 -12.63
CA LEU A 168 1.83 27.01 -12.26
C LEU A 168 1.61 28.13 -11.25
N LYS A 169 0.61 28.98 -11.50
CA LYS A 169 0.24 30.09 -10.62
C LYS A 169 -1.04 29.79 -9.84
N PRO A 170 -1.14 30.22 -8.57
CA PRO A 170 -2.36 30.06 -7.78
C PRO A 170 -3.61 30.60 -8.50
N GLY A 171 -4.68 29.81 -8.51
CA GLY A 171 -5.95 30.12 -9.16
C GLY A 171 -6.01 29.79 -10.66
N GLU A 172 -4.89 29.43 -11.28
CA GLU A 172 -4.81 29.16 -12.71
C GLU A 172 -5.38 27.78 -13.06
N VAL A 173 -6.09 27.71 -14.19
CA VAL A 173 -6.52 26.46 -14.81
C VAL A 173 -5.57 26.13 -15.95
N ALA A 174 -4.78 25.07 -15.78
CA ALA A 174 -3.73 24.70 -16.72
C ALA A 174 -3.90 23.25 -17.23
N ASN A 175 -3.16 22.92 -18.29
CA ASN A 175 -2.97 21.53 -18.71
C ASN A 175 -1.56 21.12 -18.32
N VAL A 176 -1.41 19.96 -17.70
CA VAL A 176 -0.12 19.50 -17.19
C VAL A 176 0.10 18.03 -17.49
N TYR A 177 1.36 17.65 -17.56
CA TYR A 177 1.80 16.27 -17.45
C TYR A 177 2.60 16.11 -16.17
N GLY A 178 2.55 14.92 -15.59
CA GLY A 178 3.39 14.60 -14.45
C GLY A 178 3.44 13.10 -14.19
N ILE A 179 4.48 12.68 -13.50
CA ILE A 179 4.71 11.32 -13.02
C ILE A 179 4.18 11.21 -11.61
N VAL A 180 3.42 10.16 -11.34
CA VAL A 180 2.84 9.88 -10.03
C VAL A 180 3.93 9.41 -9.07
N THR A 181 4.17 10.16 -8.01
CA THR A 181 5.14 9.82 -6.95
C THR A 181 4.48 9.22 -5.72
N PHE A 182 3.18 9.42 -5.56
CA PHE A 182 2.37 8.93 -4.45
C PHE A 182 0.89 8.95 -4.84
N PHE A 183 0.11 7.99 -4.37
CA PHE A 183 -1.35 8.04 -4.46
C PHE A 183 -2.01 7.19 -3.37
N LYS A 184 -3.24 7.54 -3.01
CA LYS A 184 -4.14 6.71 -2.19
C LYS A 184 -5.12 5.98 -3.09
N GLN A 185 -5.64 4.84 -2.63
CA GLN A 185 -6.78 4.23 -3.30
C GLN A 185 -7.98 5.20 -3.29
N PRO A 186 -8.75 5.28 -4.39
CA PRO A 186 -9.94 6.10 -4.42
C PRO A 186 -10.90 5.72 -3.29
N PHE A 187 -11.48 6.73 -2.66
CA PHE A 187 -12.46 6.54 -1.59
C PHE A 187 -13.69 7.41 -1.85
N GLN A 188 -14.84 6.95 -1.37
CA GLN A 188 -16.06 7.75 -1.41
C GLN A 188 -15.93 8.88 -0.38
N THR A 189 -16.24 10.11 -0.81
CA THR A 189 -16.29 11.27 0.10
C THR A 189 -17.53 11.20 1.00
N LYS A 190 -17.67 12.13 1.95
CA LYS A 190 -18.91 12.26 2.74
C LYS A 190 -20.12 12.62 1.86
N GLY A 191 -19.88 13.21 0.68
CA GLY A 191 -20.90 13.52 -0.32
C GLY A 191 -21.19 12.36 -1.26
N THR A 192 -21.58 12.69 -2.49
CA THR A 192 -21.87 11.69 -3.55
C THR A 192 -20.63 11.25 -4.33
N ASP A 193 -19.57 12.03 -4.26
CA ASP A 193 -18.43 11.90 -5.17
C ASP A 193 -17.35 10.99 -4.60
N TYR A 194 -16.54 10.42 -5.49
CA TYR A 194 -15.30 9.75 -5.17
C TYR A 194 -14.12 10.72 -5.27
N CYS A 195 -13.13 10.54 -4.40
CA CYS A 195 -11.89 11.31 -4.40
C CYS A 195 -10.68 10.40 -4.61
N LEU A 196 -9.78 10.81 -5.50
CA LEU A 196 -8.45 10.26 -5.67
C LEU A 196 -7.42 11.32 -5.27
N VAL A 197 -6.65 11.03 -4.21
CA VAL A 197 -5.54 11.86 -3.78
C VAL A 197 -4.24 11.28 -4.32
N LEU A 198 -3.49 12.09 -5.09
CA LEU A 198 -2.19 11.72 -5.63
C LEU A 198 -1.18 12.86 -5.56
N THR A 199 0.08 12.59 -5.81
CA THR A 199 1.13 13.60 -5.98
C THR A 199 1.86 13.33 -7.28
N ILE A 200 2.04 14.39 -8.07
CA ILE A 200 2.75 14.32 -9.34
C ILE A 200 4.00 15.19 -9.32
N THR A 201 4.97 14.83 -10.14
CA THR A 201 6.17 15.62 -10.40
C THR A 201 6.51 15.59 -11.89
N ASP A 202 7.25 16.57 -12.38
CA ASP A 202 7.75 16.62 -13.75
C ASP A 202 9.26 16.92 -13.73
N GLU A 203 9.85 17.17 -14.90
CA GLU A 203 11.28 17.45 -15.06
C GLU A 203 11.78 18.65 -14.24
N SER A 204 10.89 19.51 -13.73
CA SER A 204 11.25 20.62 -12.83
C SER A 204 11.58 20.15 -11.40
N GLY A 205 11.20 18.93 -11.03
CA GLY A 205 11.38 18.37 -9.68
C GLY A 205 10.37 18.88 -8.64
N VAL A 206 9.46 19.80 -9.02
CA VAL A 206 8.38 20.25 -8.13
C VAL A 206 7.36 19.15 -7.93
N LYS A 207 6.86 19.01 -6.70
CA LYS A 207 5.80 18.05 -6.34
C LYS A 207 4.47 18.77 -6.16
N LEU A 208 3.51 18.47 -7.02
CA LEU A 208 2.14 18.96 -6.94
C LEU A 208 1.25 17.89 -6.32
N GLY A 209 0.71 18.16 -5.14
CA GLY A 209 -0.35 17.32 -4.56
C GLY A 209 -1.66 17.59 -5.30
N CYS A 210 -2.43 16.55 -5.64
CA CYS A 210 -3.68 16.68 -6.38
C CYS A 210 -4.80 15.92 -5.71
N SER A 211 -5.97 16.56 -5.59
CA SER A 211 -7.23 15.95 -5.15
C SER A 211 -8.22 15.94 -6.31
N ILE A 212 -8.46 14.76 -6.87
CA ILE A 212 -9.28 14.58 -8.07
C ILE A 212 -10.65 14.03 -7.66
N PHE A 213 -11.71 14.79 -7.93
CA PHE A 213 -13.08 14.43 -7.57
C PHE A 213 -13.88 14.01 -8.80
N ASN A 214 -14.71 12.97 -8.67
CA ASN A 214 -15.67 12.58 -9.70
C ASN A 214 -16.83 11.79 -9.10
N GLU A 215 -18.04 11.93 -9.66
CA GLU A 215 -19.24 11.22 -9.21
C GLU A 215 -19.10 9.69 -9.27
N LYS A 216 -18.29 9.18 -10.21
CA LYS A 216 -18.09 7.73 -10.40
C LYS A 216 -16.65 7.32 -10.14
N LEU A 217 -16.49 6.15 -9.52
CA LEU A 217 -15.18 5.55 -9.28
C LEU A 217 -14.42 5.25 -10.59
N GLU A 218 -15.14 4.74 -11.59
CA GLU A 218 -14.58 4.31 -12.88
C GLU A 218 -14.07 5.48 -13.74
N THR A 219 -14.52 6.70 -13.46
CA THR A 219 -14.13 7.90 -14.22
C THR A 219 -12.90 8.61 -13.66
N LEU A 220 -12.45 8.24 -12.46
CA LEU A 220 -11.21 8.73 -11.88
C LEU A 220 -9.97 8.24 -12.67
N PRO A 221 -8.84 8.97 -12.61
CA PRO A 221 -7.59 8.56 -13.23
C PRO A 221 -7.18 7.13 -12.82
N GLN A 222 -6.87 6.29 -13.82
CA GLN A 222 -6.55 4.87 -13.61
C GLN A 222 -5.06 4.68 -13.36
N ILE A 223 -4.64 4.91 -12.12
CA ILE A 223 -3.26 4.77 -11.63
C ILE A 223 -3.11 3.38 -10.99
N TYR A 224 -2.09 2.64 -11.42
CA TYR A 224 -1.80 1.29 -10.89
C TYR A 224 -0.48 1.24 -10.13
N LYS A 225 0.48 2.14 -10.40
CA LYS A 225 1.73 2.16 -9.66
C LYS A 225 2.38 3.53 -9.62
N ILE A 226 3.28 3.71 -8.65
CA ILE A 226 4.21 4.83 -8.62
C ILE A 226 5.08 4.76 -9.88
N GLY A 227 5.29 5.91 -10.52
CA GLY A 227 5.97 6.02 -11.81
C GLY A 227 5.01 6.13 -13.01
N ASP A 228 3.73 5.79 -12.85
CA ASP A 228 2.73 6.04 -13.90
C ASP A 228 2.66 7.53 -14.27
N ILE A 229 2.38 7.83 -15.54
CA ILE A 229 2.30 9.19 -16.04
C ILE A 229 0.83 9.59 -16.14
N VAL A 230 0.49 10.78 -15.66
CA VAL A 230 -0.82 11.38 -15.83
C VAL A 230 -0.74 12.64 -16.68
N ARG A 231 -1.76 12.82 -17.50
CA ARG A 231 -2.06 14.08 -18.18
C ARG A 231 -3.35 14.63 -17.62
N PHE A 232 -3.30 15.83 -17.09
CA PHE A 232 -4.50 16.55 -16.66
C PHE A 232 -4.77 17.71 -17.59
N HIS A 233 -5.99 17.78 -18.12
CA HIS A 233 -6.51 18.95 -18.78
C HIS A 233 -7.41 19.71 -17.82
N ARG A 234 -7.26 21.04 -17.82
CA ARG A 234 -8.01 21.95 -16.96
C ARG A 234 -7.92 21.57 -15.48
N ILE A 235 -6.71 21.30 -15.00
CA ILE A 235 -6.49 21.21 -13.55
C ILE A 235 -6.44 22.63 -13.00
N LYS A 236 -7.23 22.90 -11.94
CA LYS A 236 -7.15 24.18 -11.24
C LYS A 236 -6.10 24.06 -10.15
N SER A 237 -5.09 24.90 -10.21
CA SER A 237 -4.11 25.00 -9.14
C SER A 237 -4.62 25.96 -8.08
N LEU A 238 -4.69 25.53 -6.83
CA LEU A 238 -5.03 26.33 -5.66
C LEU A 238 -3.86 26.34 -4.70
N LEU A 239 -3.67 27.44 -4.00
CA LEU A 239 -2.73 27.50 -2.90
C LEU A 239 -3.44 26.99 -1.65
N PHE A 240 -2.88 25.99 -0.98
CA PHE A 240 -3.37 25.44 0.28
C PHE A 240 -2.19 25.27 1.23
N ASN A 241 -2.22 25.87 2.41
CA ASN A 241 -1.10 25.90 3.37
C ASN A 241 0.23 26.35 2.75
N SER A 242 0.21 27.42 1.94
CA SER A 242 1.39 27.91 1.19
C SER A 242 1.99 26.90 0.20
N LYS A 243 1.30 25.79 -0.09
CA LYS A 243 1.71 24.78 -1.07
C LYS A 243 0.71 24.75 -2.21
N LEU A 244 1.21 24.74 -3.44
CA LEU A 244 0.36 24.60 -4.61
C LEU A 244 -0.24 23.18 -4.64
N SER A 245 -1.56 23.10 -4.85
CA SER A 245 -2.34 21.87 -4.93
C SER A 245 -3.21 21.89 -6.18
N GLY A 246 -3.32 20.77 -6.88
CA GLY A 246 -4.17 20.60 -8.05
C GLY A 246 -5.54 20.05 -7.67
N MET A 247 -6.60 20.60 -8.25
CA MET A 247 -7.94 20.05 -8.10
C MET A 247 -8.73 20.05 -9.41
N THR A 248 -9.76 19.20 -9.44
CA THR A 248 -10.69 19.13 -10.56
C THR A 248 -11.40 20.46 -10.79
N SER A 249 -11.61 20.79 -12.06
CA SER A 249 -12.34 21.98 -12.48
C SER A 249 -13.35 21.65 -13.59
N LEU A 250 -14.12 22.64 -14.04
CA LEU A 250 -15.14 22.44 -15.05
C LEU A 250 -14.54 21.96 -16.39
N GLY A 251 -14.95 20.78 -16.83
CA GLY A 251 -14.42 20.13 -18.03
C GLY A 251 -13.04 19.50 -17.84
N PHE A 252 -12.64 19.23 -16.60
CA PHE A 252 -11.46 18.44 -16.29
C PHE A 252 -11.48 17.10 -17.02
N SER A 253 -10.33 16.70 -17.55
CA SER A 253 -10.14 15.35 -18.08
C SER A 253 -8.75 14.83 -17.77
N ALA A 254 -8.65 13.51 -17.62
CA ALA A 254 -7.41 12.84 -17.29
C ALA A 254 -7.13 11.68 -18.25
N LEU A 255 -5.86 11.54 -18.63
CA LEU A 255 -5.32 10.32 -19.23
C LEU A 255 -4.21 9.80 -18.32
N THR A 256 -4.12 8.48 -18.15
CA THR A 256 -3.02 7.84 -17.43
C THR A 256 -2.26 6.90 -18.36
N PHE A 257 -0.94 6.77 -18.19
CA PHE A 257 -0.08 5.94 -19.01
C PHE A 257 0.88 5.13 -18.12
N ASP A 258 1.27 3.95 -18.58
CA ASP A 258 2.35 3.18 -17.94
C ASP A 258 3.67 3.98 -18.01
N GLY A 259 4.36 4.09 -16.87
CA GLY A 259 5.61 4.83 -16.72
C GLY A 259 6.86 4.15 -17.29
N ARG A 260 6.79 2.88 -17.68
CA ARG A 260 7.97 2.11 -18.13
C ARG A 260 8.43 2.50 -19.52
N VAL A 261 9.74 2.68 -19.65
CA VAL A 261 10.42 2.92 -20.94
C VAL A 261 10.16 1.74 -21.89
N GLY A 262 9.82 2.04 -23.14
CA GLY A 262 9.58 1.03 -24.19
C GLY A 262 8.17 0.42 -24.21
N THR A 263 7.31 0.69 -23.21
CA THR A 263 5.92 0.24 -23.27
C THR A 263 5.11 1.01 -24.33
N PRO A 264 4.09 0.41 -24.95
CA PRO A 264 3.20 1.14 -25.86
C PRO A 264 2.58 2.38 -25.21
N VAL A 265 2.48 3.49 -25.95
CA VAL A 265 1.83 4.72 -25.48
C VAL A 265 0.31 4.57 -25.65
N CYS A 266 -0.29 3.83 -24.71
CA CYS A 266 -1.73 3.56 -24.67
C CYS A 266 -2.34 4.25 -23.44
N PRO A 267 -3.21 5.27 -23.61
CA PRO A 267 -3.85 5.92 -22.48
C PRO A 267 -4.91 5.03 -21.83
N ARG A 268 -4.82 4.89 -20.50
CA ARG A 268 -5.88 4.38 -19.63
C ARG A 268 -6.83 5.54 -19.32
N THR A 269 -8.06 5.45 -19.81
CA THR A 269 -9.08 6.48 -19.59
C THR A 269 -10.49 5.90 -19.69
N SER A 270 -11.40 6.49 -18.93
CA SER A 270 -12.85 6.26 -19.04
C SER A 270 -13.51 7.15 -20.10
N SER A 271 -12.80 8.18 -20.59
CA SER A 271 -13.33 9.11 -21.57
C SER A 271 -13.45 8.44 -22.93
N LYS A 272 -14.66 8.49 -23.51
CA LYS A 272 -14.93 7.95 -24.85
C LYS A 272 -14.20 8.72 -25.95
N THR A 273 -13.82 9.97 -25.67
CA THR A 273 -13.14 10.85 -26.62
C THR A 273 -11.99 11.58 -25.93
N TYR A 274 -10.84 11.62 -26.58
CA TYR A 274 -9.68 12.39 -26.14
C TYR A 274 -8.86 12.83 -27.35
N HIS A 275 -8.19 13.97 -27.21
CA HIS A 275 -7.17 14.39 -28.17
C HIS A 275 -5.81 13.87 -27.70
N PHE A 276 -5.11 13.14 -28.56
CA PHE A 276 -3.75 12.69 -28.30
C PHE A 276 -2.99 12.69 -29.63
N GLY A 277 -2.04 13.62 -29.76
CA GLY A 277 -1.23 13.81 -30.95
C GLY A 277 0.19 13.23 -30.81
N GLU A 278 0.98 13.43 -31.85
CA GLU A 278 2.40 13.03 -31.85
C GLU A 278 3.22 13.79 -30.81
N GLU A 279 2.85 15.04 -30.51
CA GLU A 279 3.53 15.82 -29.47
C GLU A 279 3.26 15.28 -28.06
N ASP A 280 2.01 14.88 -27.78
CA ASP A 280 1.65 14.23 -26.53
C ASP A 280 2.43 12.90 -26.34
N ARG A 281 2.62 12.15 -27.44
CA ARG A 281 3.43 10.92 -27.46
C ARG A 281 4.88 11.21 -27.06
N ARG A 282 5.50 12.24 -27.65
CA ARG A 282 6.88 12.65 -27.31
C ARG A 282 7.02 13.06 -25.85
N ILE A 283 6.06 13.82 -25.32
CA ILE A 283 6.07 14.24 -23.91
C ILE A 283 6.04 13.02 -22.98
N VAL A 284 5.15 12.05 -23.25
CA VAL A 284 5.07 10.81 -22.46
C VAL A 284 6.39 10.03 -22.52
N GLU A 285 6.95 9.84 -23.72
CA GLU A 285 8.22 9.12 -23.88
C GLU A 285 9.40 9.81 -23.18
N LYS A 286 9.46 11.14 -23.26
CA LYS A 286 10.48 11.94 -22.55
C LYS A 286 10.35 11.78 -21.04
N LEU A 287 9.13 11.85 -20.50
CA LEU A 287 8.87 11.64 -19.08
C LEU A 287 9.23 10.23 -18.62
N ARG A 288 8.99 9.19 -19.44
CA ARG A 288 9.42 7.81 -19.13
C ARG A 288 10.94 7.71 -19.00
N GLN A 289 11.67 8.32 -19.94
CA GLN A 289 13.13 8.32 -19.90
C GLN A 289 13.65 9.04 -18.65
N TRP A 290 13.07 10.19 -18.31
CA TRP A 290 13.44 10.92 -17.09
C TRP A 290 13.06 10.16 -15.82
N ALA A 291 11.86 9.58 -15.75
CA ALA A 291 11.39 8.78 -14.61
C ALA A 291 12.33 7.62 -14.29
N ALA A 292 12.85 6.94 -15.32
CA ALA A 292 13.80 5.83 -15.15
C ALA A 292 15.12 6.24 -14.47
N THR A 293 15.47 7.53 -14.47
CA THR A 293 16.65 8.06 -13.76
C THR A 293 16.41 8.29 -12.27
N ILE A 294 15.16 8.51 -11.86
CA ILE A 294 14.76 8.86 -10.49
C ILE A 294 14.19 7.65 -9.75
N TYR A 295 13.50 6.79 -10.48
CA TYR A 295 12.85 5.58 -9.99
C TYR A 295 13.39 4.38 -10.76
N PRO A 296 14.58 3.85 -10.41
CA PRO A 296 15.06 2.61 -11.01
C PRO A 296 14.05 1.50 -10.70
N ASN A 297 13.55 0.82 -11.74
CA ASN A 297 12.58 -0.27 -11.62
C ASN A 297 13.13 -1.36 -10.69
N SER A 298 12.68 -1.35 -9.43
CA SER A 298 12.95 -2.37 -8.43
C SER A 298 11.61 -2.83 -7.88
N GLU A 299 10.80 -3.48 -8.72
CA GLU A 299 9.58 -4.13 -8.23
C GLU A 299 10.00 -5.35 -7.39
N ILE A 300 9.54 -5.37 -6.14
CA ILE A 300 9.83 -6.45 -5.19
C ILE A 300 8.84 -7.59 -5.48
N SER A 301 9.36 -8.78 -5.77
CA SER A 301 8.61 -10.02 -5.93
C SER A 301 8.67 -10.88 -4.67
N LEU A 302 7.86 -11.93 -4.60
CA LEU A 302 7.95 -12.93 -3.53
C LEU A 302 9.34 -13.57 -3.46
N ALA A 303 10.03 -13.75 -4.59
CA ALA A 303 11.40 -14.27 -4.62
C ALA A 303 12.46 -13.34 -4.00
N THR A 304 12.20 -12.04 -3.94
CA THR A 304 13.18 -11.02 -3.50
C THR A 304 12.79 -10.34 -2.19
N VAL A 305 11.59 -10.63 -1.67
CA VAL A 305 11.05 -10.05 -0.45
C VAL A 305 11.96 -10.26 0.76
N GLN A 306 12.07 -9.22 1.59
CA GLN A 306 12.82 -9.26 2.84
C GLN A 306 11.87 -9.27 4.05
N PRO A 307 12.17 -10.05 5.10
CA PRO A 307 11.43 -9.97 6.35
C PRO A 307 11.44 -8.55 6.93
N LYS A 308 10.38 -8.17 7.64
CA LYS A 308 10.18 -6.86 8.27
C LYS A 308 10.11 -5.67 7.28
N SER A 309 9.82 -5.96 6.01
CA SER A 309 9.67 -4.94 4.98
C SER A 309 8.20 -4.69 4.63
N PHE A 310 7.94 -3.54 4.02
CA PHE A 310 6.68 -3.23 3.34
C PHE A 310 6.93 -3.10 1.84
N PHE A 311 6.06 -3.67 1.02
CA PHE A 311 6.21 -3.65 -0.42
C PHE A 311 4.87 -3.78 -1.14
N ASP A 312 4.85 -3.47 -2.44
CA ASP A 312 3.68 -3.70 -3.29
C ASP A 312 3.81 -5.07 -3.97
N LEU A 313 2.76 -5.87 -3.96
CA LEU A 313 2.73 -7.20 -4.58
C LEU A 313 1.72 -7.22 -5.73
N THR A 314 2.16 -7.62 -6.92
CA THR A 314 1.28 -7.93 -8.05
C THR A 314 1.16 -9.44 -8.18
N CYS A 315 -0.05 -9.99 -8.07
CA CYS A 315 -0.27 -11.43 -7.92
C CYS A 315 -1.63 -11.88 -8.46
N GLN A 316 -1.78 -13.17 -8.72
CA GLN A 316 -3.08 -13.80 -8.98
C GLN A 316 -3.70 -14.30 -7.68
N LEU A 317 -5.01 -14.08 -7.51
CA LEU A 317 -5.79 -14.64 -6.41
C LEU A 317 -6.20 -16.08 -6.74
N LEU A 318 -5.76 -17.05 -5.94
CA LEU A 318 -6.04 -18.47 -6.15
C LEU A 318 -7.20 -18.97 -5.27
N ALA A 319 -7.28 -18.45 -4.05
CA ALA A 319 -8.34 -18.76 -3.10
C ALA A 319 -8.52 -17.62 -2.09
N LYS A 320 -9.67 -17.60 -1.42
CA LYS A 320 -9.89 -16.78 -0.23
C LYS A 320 -10.71 -17.55 0.82
N ALA A 321 -10.62 -17.14 2.07
CA ALA A 321 -11.46 -17.67 3.14
C ALA A 321 -11.78 -16.58 4.17
N GLU A 322 -13.01 -16.54 4.67
CA GLU A 322 -13.37 -15.67 5.79
C GLU A 322 -12.97 -16.37 7.10
N ILE A 323 -12.01 -15.80 7.84
CA ILE A 323 -11.54 -16.35 9.11
C ILE A 323 -12.39 -15.80 10.26
N SER A 324 -12.73 -14.51 10.18
CA SER A 324 -13.60 -13.83 11.13
C SER A 324 -14.26 -12.62 10.46
N ARG A 325 -15.17 -11.94 11.18
CA ARG A 325 -15.81 -10.71 10.68
C ARG A 325 -14.81 -9.60 10.34
N ALA A 326 -13.63 -9.60 10.98
CA ALA A 326 -12.61 -8.57 10.82
C ALA A 326 -11.36 -9.07 10.06
N CYS A 327 -11.38 -10.29 9.53
CA CYS A 327 -10.21 -10.88 8.88
C CYS A 327 -10.59 -11.83 7.72
N VAL A 328 -10.02 -11.58 6.55
CA VAL A 328 -10.11 -12.45 5.37
C VAL A 328 -8.72 -12.94 4.99
N LEU A 329 -8.59 -14.23 4.75
CA LEU A 329 -7.39 -14.85 4.21
C LEU A 329 -7.44 -14.82 2.68
N LEU A 330 -6.36 -14.35 2.04
CA LEU A 330 -6.15 -14.47 0.59
C LEU A 330 -4.98 -15.42 0.33
N LYS A 331 -5.18 -16.40 -0.55
CA LYS A 331 -4.12 -17.26 -1.09
C LYS A 331 -3.74 -16.75 -2.47
N VAL A 332 -2.51 -16.29 -2.63
CA VAL A 332 -2.04 -15.60 -3.84
C VAL A 332 -0.70 -16.12 -4.33
N TRP A 333 -0.37 -15.85 -5.59
CA TRP A 333 0.92 -16.18 -6.20
C TRP A 333 1.33 -15.18 -7.28
N ASP A 334 2.61 -14.86 -7.38
CA ASP A 334 3.17 -13.90 -8.36
C ASP A 334 4.01 -14.55 -9.49
N GLY A 335 4.02 -15.87 -9.57
CA GLY A 335 4.86 -16.61 -10.52
C GLY A 335 6.25 -16.94 -9.99
N THR A 336 6.62 -16.44 -8.80
CA THR A 336 7.94 -16.68 -8.21
C THR A 336 7.85 -17.48 -6.91
N LYS A 337 8.96 -18.08 -6.49
CA LYS A 337 9.04 -18.84 -5.23
C LYS A 337 9.67 -17.98 -4.14
N CYS A 338 8.97 -17.83 -3.02
CA CYS A 338 9.53 -17.18 -1.84
C CYS A 338 10.71 -18.00 -1.26
N PRO A 339 11.88 -17.38 -1.01
CA PRO A 339 13.03 -18.09 -0.44
C PRO A 339 12.85 -18.39 1.06
N HIS A 340 11.93 -17.69 1.71
CA HIS A 340 11.64 -17.84 3.14
C HIS A 340 10.55 -18.89 3.37
N ARG A 341 10.62 -19.59 4.49
CA ARG A 341 9.54 -20.51 4.89
C ARG A 341 8.27 -19.72 5.17
N LEU A 342 7.17 -20.14 4.58
CA LEU A 342 5.90 -19.41 4.65
C LEU A 342 5.04 -19.87 5.82
N LEU A 343 4.42 -18.91 6.51
CA LEU A 343 3.41 -19.22 7.53
C LEU A 343 2.19 -19.85 6.86
N LYS A 344 1.79 -21.03 7.32
CA LYS A 344 0.58 -21.72 6.87
C LYS A 344 -0.51 -21.58 7.93
N ILE A 345 -1.64 -21.00 7.55
CA ILE A 345 -2.79 -20.74 8.40
C ILE A 345 -3.79 -21.89 8.23
N LEU A 346 -4.14 -22.51 9.35
CA LEU A 346 -5.11 -23.60 9.38
C LEU A 346 -6.51 -23.03 9.19
N VAL A 347 -7.16 -23.41 8.09
CA VAL A 347 -8.53 -23.04 7.74
C VAL A 347 -9.29 -24.30 7.36
N GLU A 348 -10.54 -24.39 7.81
CA GLU A 348 -11.41 -25.50 7.42
C GLU A 348 -11.57 -25.53 5.89
N PRO A 349 -11.39 -26.70 5.23
CA PRO A 349 -11.49 -26.80 3.77
C PRO A 349 -12.82 -26.32 3.19
N SER A 350 -13.91 -26.41 3.97
CA SER A 350 -15.25 -25.93 3.62
C SER A 350 -15.36 -24.40 3.54
N ALA A 351 -14.48 -23.67 4.21
CA ALA A 351 -14.49 -22.20 4.24
C ALA A 351 -13.65 -21.56 3.12
N ILE A 352 -12.90 -22.37 2.36
CA ILE A 352 -12.03 -21.91 1.27
C ILE A 352 -12.84 -21.81 -0.03
N GLU A 353 -12.93 -20.61 -0.58
CA GLU A 353 -13.45 -20.33 -1.92
C GLU A 353 -12.27 -20.34 -2.91
N GLY A 354 -12.13 -21.40 -3.71
CA GLY A 354 -11.08 -21.52 -4.74
C GLY A 354 -10.96 -22.95 -5.30
N ASN A 355 -10.14 -23.13 -6.35
CA ASN A 355 -9.89 -24.45 -6.93
C ASN A 355 -8.87 -25.22 -6.08
N MET A 356 -9.36 -26.11 -5.20
CA MET A 356 -8.52 -26.86 -4.28
C MET A 356 -7.50 -27.79 -4.96
N ALA A 357 -7.79 -28.31 -6.16
CA ALA A 357 -6.83 -29.13 -6.91
C ALA A 357 -5.63 -28.29 -7.36
N ALA A 358 -5.88 -27.14 -7.99
CA ALA A 358 -4.82 -26.22 -8.41
C ALA A 358 -3.99 -25.68 -7.22
N ILE A 359 -4.62 -25.48 -6.05
CA ILE A 359 -3.93 -25.05 -4.83
C ILE A 359 -3.01 -26.15 -4.29
N GLN A 360 -3.42 -27.41 -4.39
CA GLN A 360 -2.61 -28.56 -3.99
C GLN A 360 -1.42 -28.82 -4.90
N ASP A 361 -1.48 -28.41 -6.17
CA ASP A 361 -0.37 -28.55 -7.11
C ASP A 361 0.72 -27.46 -6.89
N LEU A 362 0.30 -26.25 -6.53
CA LEU A 362 1.20 -25.10 -6.36
C LEU A 362 1.89 -25.02 -4.98
N GLN A 363 1.31 -25.63 -3.94
CA GLN A 363 1.84 -25.77 -2.56
C GLN A 363 2.71 -24.59 -2.08
N ASP A 364 4.03 -24.76 -2.05
CA ASP A 364 5.01 -23.84 -1.46
C ASP A 364 5.26 -22.58 -2.31
N LEU A 365 4.59 -22.45 -3.46
CA LEU A 365 4.56 -21.23 -4.26
C LEU A 365 3.48 -20.25 -3.77
N ILE A 366 2.48 -20.75 -3.07
CA ILE A 366 1.34 -19.96 -2.61
C ILE A 366 1.71 -19.23 -1.32
N VAL A 367 1.46 -17.92 -1.32
CA VAL A 367 1.55 -17.09 -0.13
C VAL A 367 0.17 -16.80 0.43
N GLU A 368 0.08 -16.84 1.75
CA GLU A 368 -1.13 -16.55 2.51
C GLU A 368 -1.05 -15.14 3.12
N ILE A 369 -2.05 -14.31 2.76
CA ILE A 369 -2.15 -12.91 3.20
C ILE A 369 -3.35 -12.75 4.12
N LEU A 370 -3.12 -12.25 5.33
CA LEU A 370 -4.16 -11.87 6.27
C LEU A 370 -4.57 -10.41 6.02
N VAL A 371 -5.85 -10.19 5.70
CA VAL A 371 -6.42 -8.89 5.37
C VAL A 371 -7.37 -8.42 6.48
N TYR A 372 -7.11 -7.23 7.01
CA TYR A 372 -7.81 -6.69 8.18
C TYR A 372 -8.67 -5.44 7.90
N ASP A 373 -9.59 -5.16 8.81
CA ASP A 373 -10.36 -3.92 8.96
C ASP A 373 -11.08 -3.45 7.67
N ASN A 374 -10.86 -2.20 7.24
CA ASN A 374 -11.54 -1.59 6.10
C ASN A 374 -11.25 -2.27 4.75
N HIS A 375 -10.25 -3.15 4.67
CA HIS A 375 -9.93 -3.90 3.46
C HIS A 375 -10.74 -5.21 3.35
N VAL A 376 -11.35 -5.66 4.44
CA VAL A 376 -12.18 -6.88 4.48
C VAL A 376 -13.33 -6.82 3.49
N GLU A 377 -14.02 -5.68 3.39
CA GLU A 377 -15.15 -5.51 2.47
C GLU A 377 -14.75 -5.61 1.00
N VAL A 378 -13.54 -5.17 0.66
CA VAL A 378 -12.97 -5.36 -0.68
C VAL A 378 -12.60 -6.82 -0.88
N ALA A 379 -11.88 -7.42 0.07
CA ALA A 379 -11.43 -8.81 0.02
C ALA A 379 -12.59 -9.81 -0.13
N LYS A 380 -13.71 -9.57 0.55
CA LYS A 380 -14.94 -10.38 0.45
C LYS A 380 -15.53 -10.38 -0.96
N LYS A 381 -15.41 -9.28 -1.71
CA LYS A 381 -15.95 -9.14 -3.07
C LYS A 381 -15.04 -9.73 -4.16
N LEU A 382 -13.79 -10.04 -3.84
CA LEU A 382 -12.85 -10.64 -4.80
C LEU A 382 -13.25 -12.07 -5.15
N LYS A 383 -12.89 -12.52 -6.35
CA LYS A 383 -13.12 -13.88 -6.83
C LYS A 383 -11.80 -14.55 -7.22
N PRO A 384 -11.62 -15.85 -6.93
CA PRO A 384 -10.48 -16.61 -7.45
C PRO A 384 -10.32 -16.44 -8.97
N GLY A 385 -9.07 -16.37 -9.43
CA GLY A 385 -8.66 -16.10 -10.82
C GLY A 385 -8.39 -14.62 -11.12
N MET A 386 -8.81 -13.69 -10.26
CA MET A 386 -8.57 -12.26 -10.45
C MET A 386 -7.10 -11.88 -10.24
N TYR A 387 -6.62 -10.89 -11.00
CA TYR A 387 -5.28 -10.33 -10.84
C TYR A 387 -5.33 -9.09 -9.96
N LEU A 388 -4.47 -9.05 -8.96
CA LEU A 388 -4.49 -8.06 -7.90
C LEU A 388 -3.14 -7.34 -7.85
N ARG A 389 -3.19 -6.07 -7.47
CA ARG A 389 -2.07 -5.36 -6.86
C ARG A 389 -2.43 -4.99 -5.43
N ILE A 390 -1.62 -5.45 -4.49
CA ILE A 390 -1.76 -5.20 -3.06
C ILE A 390 -0.67 -4.22 -2.66
N TYR A 391 -1.07 -3.05 -2.14
CA TYR A 391 -0.14 -1.97 -1.83
C TYR A 391 0.25 -1.97 -0.36
N ASN A 392 1.53 -1.69 -0.10
CA ASN A 392 2.08 -1.55 1.24
C ASN A 392 1.81 -2.80 2.13
N LEU A 393 2.04 -3.98 1.56
CA LEU A 393 1.91 -5.30 2.20
C LEU A 393 3.07 -5.53 3.17
N HIS A 394 2.78 -5.96 4.39
CA HIS A 394 3.79 -6.19 5.42
C HIS A 394 4.27 -7.65 5.44
N ALA A 395 5.57 -7.86 5.23
CA ALA A 395 6.22 -9.16 5.38
C ALA A 395 6.71 -9.33 6.82
N LYS A 396 5.97 -10.06 7.66
CA LYS A 396 6.23 -10.21 9.10
C LYS A 396 6.82 -11.58 9.41
N LEU A 397 7.94 -11.60 10.14
CA LEU A 397 8.51 -12.85 10.65
C LEU A 397 7.75 -13.30 11.91
N GLN A 398 7.33 -14.56 11.96
CA GLN A 398 6.58 -15.17 13.07
C GLN A 398 7.22 -16.49 13.47
N ALA A 399 7.29 -16.79 14.77
CA ALA A 399 7.79 -18.08 15.25
C ALA A 399 6.72 -19.16 15.09
N SER A 400 7.12 -20.36 14.62
CA SER A 400 6.20 -21.51 14.54
C SER A 400 5.78 -21.95 15.94
N GLY A 401 4.52 -21.72 16.30
CA GLY A 401 3.94 -22.22 17.54
C GLY A 401 3.51 -23.68 17.38
N THR A 402 4.46 -24.63 17.31
CA THR A 402 4.19 -26.05 17.58
C THR A 402 5.23 -26.60 18.52
N LYS A 403 4.79 -26.87 19.76
CA LYS A 403 5.57 -27.54 20.82
C LYS A 403 5.86 -28.97 20.38
N GLU A 404 7.02 -29.23 19.76
CA GLU A 404 7.71 -30.55 19.79
C GLU A 404 9.01 -30.66 18.96
N GLN A 405 9.53 -29.60 18.32
CA GLN A 405 10.78 -29.73 17.54
C GLN A 405 11.83 -28.68 17.91
N THR A 406 13.05 -29.18 18.10
CA THR A 406 14.29 -28.52 18.54
C THR A 406 14.88 -27.53 17.51
N SER A 407 14.05 -26.86 16.72
CA SER A 407 14.47 -25.98 15.64
C SER A 407 13.84 -24.59 15.78
N ASN A 408 14.68 -23.55 15.94
CA ASN A 408 14.31 -22.13 15.89
C ASN A 408 13.80 -21.75 14.48
N GLU A 409 12.61 -22.22 14.09
CA GLU A 409 12.07 -22.03 12.76
C GLU A 409 11.09 -20.85 12.71
N CYS A 410 11.58 -19.74 12.17
CA CYS A 410 10.78 -18.57 11.85
C CYS A 410 10.11 -18.73 10.48
N HIS A 411 8.82 -18.45 10.43
CA HIS A 411 8.00 -18.43 9.22
C HIS A 411 7.63 -16.99 8.84
N LEU A 412 7.63 -16.68 7.55
CA LEU A 412 7.25 -15.40 7.01
C LEU A 412 5.73 -15.41 6.73
N GLY A 413 5.00 -14.53 7.41
CA GLY A 413 3.58 -14.26 7.17
C GLY A 413 3.37 -12.90 6.54
N PHE A 414 2.32 -12.76 5.73
CA PHE A 414 2.02 -11.53 5.02
C PHE A 414 0.72 -10.90 5.54
N HIS A 415 0.78 -9.60 5.84
CA HIS A 415 -0.30 -8.91 6.54
C HIS A 415 -0.65 -7.61 5.83
N LEU A 416 -1.94 -7.45 5.51
CA LEU A 416 -2.51 -6.18 5.07
C LEU A 416 -3.32 -5.59 6.23
N HIS A 417 -2.65 -4.77 7.03
CA HIS A 417 -3.21 -4.07 8.18
C HIS A 417 -4.33 -3.09 7.79
N GLY A 418 -5.18 -2.70 8.74
CA GLY A 418 -6.19 -1.65 8.52
C GLY A 418 -5.62 -0.27 8.21
N GLY A 419 -6.49 0.63 7.77
CA GLY A 419 -6.18 2.00 7.35
C GLY A 419 -5.68 2.11 5.90
N THR A 420 -5.59 3.35 5.42
CA THR A 420 -5.16 3.71 4.06
C THR A 420 -3.83 4.50 4.04
N SER A 421 -3.12 4.53 5.17
CA SER A 421 -1.81 5.17 5.32
C SER A 421 -0.81 4.59 4.31
N TYR A 422 0.05 5.47 3.78
CA TYR A 422 1.04 5.13 2.75
C TYR A 422 0.46 4.48 1.49
N GLY A 423 -0.80 4.77 1.15
CA GLY A 423 -1.45 4.24 -0.05
C GLY A 423 -1.93 2.79 0.06
N ARG A 424 -1.93 2.22 1.28
CA ARG A 424 -2.32 0.83 1.56
C ARG A 424 -3.71 0.49 1.00
N GLY A 425 -3.81 -0.67 0.37
CA GLY A 425 -5.09 -1.21 -0.12
C GLY A 425 -4.93 -2.31 -1.16
N ILE A 426 -6.05 -2.69 -1.77
CA ILE A 426 -6.12 -3.74 -2.80
C ILE A 426 -6.74 -3.14 -4.07
N LYS A 427 -6.12 -3.37 -5.22
CA LYS A 427 -6.64 -3.01 -6.54
C LYS A 427 -6.73 -4.24 -7.42
N VAL A 428 -7.87 -4.39 -8.11
CA VAL A 428 -8.02 -5.34 -9.20
C VAL A 428 -7.42 -4.74 -10.47
N LEU A 429 -6.51 -5.47 -11.10
CA LEU A 429 -5.89 -5.08 -12.37
C LEU A 429 -6.66 -5.66 -13.56
N PRO A 430 -6.83 -4.90 -14.66
CA PRO A 430 -7.38 -5.43 -15.90
C PRO A 430 -6.48 -6.50 -16.52
N GLU A 431 -7.10 -7.49 -17.16
CA GLU A 431 -6.37 -8.62 -17.77
C GLU A 431 -5.46 -8.21 -18.94
N ASP A 432 -5.81 -7.13 -19.63
CA ASP A 432 -5.07 -6.55 -20.76
C ASP A 432 -3.94 -5.61 -20.31
N SER A 433 -3.83 -5.32 -19.01
CA SER A 433 -2.75 -4.46 -18.49
C SER A 433 -1.39 -5.12 -18.65
N SER A 434 -0.37 -4.31 -18.96
CA SER A 434 1.02 -4.75 -19.14
C SER A 434 1.56 -5.54 -17.94
N ASP A 435 1.25 -5.09 -16.71
CA ASP A 435 1.61 -5.78 -15.47
C ASP A 435 1.00 -7.19 -15.38
N VAL A 436 -0.27 -7.35 -15.78
CA VAL A 436 -0.94 -8.66 -15.78
C VAL A 436 -0.42 -9.56 -16.89
N GLN A 437 -0.08 -9.02 -18.06
CA GLN A 437 0.52 -9.80 -19.15
C GLN A 437 1.91 -10.33 -18.78
N GLU A 438 2.70 -9.56 -18.05
CA GLU A 438 3.98 -10.02 -17.50
C GLU A 438 3.80 -11.06 -16.40
N LEU A 439 2.85 -10.82 -15.49
CA LEU A 439 2.49 -11.80 -14.45
C LEU A 439 2.00 -13.12 -15.07
N LYS A 440 1.13 -13.09 -16.07
CA LYS A 440 0.67 -14.30 -16.79
C LYS A 440 1.84 -15.09 -17.37
N LYS A 441 2.79 -14.42 -18.04
CA LYS A 441 4.02 -15.05 -18.54
C LYS A 441 4.85 -15.67 -17.41
N ALA A 442 4.97 -15.00 -16.27
CA ALA A 442 5.70 -15.51 -15.11
C ALA A 442 5.02 -16.76 -14.53
N LEU A 443 3.69 -16.73 -14.36
CA LEU A 443 2.88 -17.85 -13.87
C LEU A 443 2.97 -19.06 -14.82
N GLU A 444 2.90 -18.84 -16.13
CA GLU A 444 3.03 -19.88 -17.16
C GLU A 444 4.45 -20.50 -17.14
N SER A 445 5.49 -19.66 -17.11
CA SER A 445 6.89 -20.12 -17.10
C SER A 445 7.28 -20.91 -15.87
N ALA A 446 6.59 -20.71 -14.75
CA ALA A 446 6.83 -21.39 -13.49
C ALA A 446 5.98 -22.66 -13.31
N ASN A 447 5.03 -22.93 -14.22
CA ASN A 447 4.17 -24.10 -14.12
C ASN A 447 4.94 -25.37 -14.55
N PRO A 448 5.05 -26.41 -13.70
CA PRO A 448 5.86 -27.59 -14.00
C PRO A 448 5.42 -28.39 -15.23
N GLU A 449 4.17 -28.23 -15.68
CA GLU A 449 3.57 -29.03 -16.77
C GLU A 449 4.17 -28.75 -18.16
N ASP A 450 4.80 -27.60 -18.38
CA ASP A 450 5.46 -27.24 -19.66
C ASP A 450 6.99 -27.39 -19.66
N THR A 451 7.59 -27.95 -18.60
CA THR A 451 9.04 -28.27 -18.57
C THR A 451 9.40 -29.60 -19.24
N MET A 452 8.49 -30.16 -20.04
CA MET A 452 8.76 -31.32 -20.88
C MET A 452 9.35 -30.90 -22.24
N ASP A 453 10.41 -30.08 -22.24
CA ASP A 453 11.31 -29.98 -23.41
C ASP A 453 12.77 -29.56 -23.09
N ASP A 454 13.12 -29.21 -21.84
CA ASP A 454 14.51 -28.87 -21.46
C ASP A 454 15.30 -30.03 -20.82
N LEU A 455 14.69 -31.22 -20.71
CA LEU A 455 15.37 -32.48 -20.31
C LEU A 455 16.23 -33.11 -21.42
N THR A 456 16.26 -32.51 -22.61
CA THR A 456 17.19 -32.90 -23.70
C THR A 456 18.53 -32.17 -23.62
N LEU A 457 18.64 -31.03 -22.94
CA LEU A 457 19.90 -30.27 -22.83
C LEU A 457 20.76 -30.66 -21.62
N LEU A 458 20.16 -31.12 -20.51
CA LEU A 458 20.92 -31.60 -19.34
C LEU A 458 21.44 -33.04 -19.52
N ASN A 459 20.79 -33.85 -20.36
CA ASN A 459 21.26 -35.18 -20.74
C ASN A 459 22.44 -35.16 -21.74
N ALA A 460 22.77 -33.99 -22.31
CA ALA A 460 23.97 -33.80 -23.13
C ALA A 460 25.24 -33.48 -22.32
N CYS A 461 25.11 -32.98 -21.07
CA CYS A 461 26.26 -32.66 -20.21
C CYS A 461 26.65 -33.78 -19.23
N CYS A 462 25.75 -34.71 -18.92
CA CYS A 462 26.05 -35.85 -18.03
C CYS A 462 26.70 -37.05 -18.75
N ALA A 463 26.88 -37.02 -20.07
CA ALA A 463 27.57 -38.06 -20.83
C ALA A 463 29.12 -37.96 -20.79
N SER A 464 29.71 -36.99 -20.08
CA SER A 464 31.16 -36.76 -20.08
C SER A 464 31.91 -37.15 -18.79
N VAL A 465 31.24 -37.60 -17.71
CA VAL A 465 31.94 -37.90 -16.44
C VAL A 465 31.50 -39.25 -15.82
N GLN A 466 31.25 -40.25 -16.67
CA GLN A 466 31.30 -41.67 -16.28
C GLN A 466 32.39 -42.39 -17.05
N LYS A 467 33.65 -42.12 -16.68
CA LYS A 467 34.79 -43.03 -16.84
C LYS A 467 35.78 -42.70 -15.73
N HIS A 468 36.11 -43.71 -14.91
CA HIS A 468 36.81 -43.68 -13.61
C HIS A 468 35.87 -43.41 -12.43
N THR A 469 35.58 -44.33 -11.51
CA THR A 469 36.19 -45.61 -11.09
C THR A 469 35.11 -46.48 -10.44
N GLY A 470 35.10 -47.78 -10.77
CA GLY A 470 34.29 -48.78 -10.09
C GLY A 470 34.95 -49.38 -8.84
N ARG A 471 34.12 -50.13 -8.08
CA ARG A 471 34.38 -50.99 -6.91
C ARG A 471 34.55 -50.28 -5.55
N LEU A 472 33.60 -50.46 -4.64
CA LEU A 472 33.59 -51.63 -3.73
C LEU A 472 32.19 -51.82 -3.09
N ILE A 473 31.84 -53.08 -2.85
CA ILE A 473 30.56 -53.60 -2.36
C ILE A 473 30.69 -53.91 -0.86
N GLY A 474 29.62 -53.63 -0.09
CA GLY A 474 29.14 -54.45 1.02
C GLY A 474 29.55 -54.05 2.44
N PHE A 475 28.60 -53.64 3.28
CA PHE A 475 28.03 -54.45 4.37
C PHE A 475 27.05 -53.63 5.24
N ARG A 476 25.87 -54.18 5.49
CA ARG A 476 24.87 -53.76 6.49
C ARG A 476 25.00 -54.71 7.70
N GLU A 477 24.51 -54.23 8.85
CA GLU A 477 24.28 -54.92 10.16
C GLU A 477 25.32 -54.67 11.27
N ASN A 478 24.94 -53.84 12.26
CA ASN A 478 24.92 -54.18 13.69
C ASN A 478 24.54 -52.97 14.56
N TRP A 479 23.25 -52.85 14.82
CA TRP A 479 22.65 -52.13 15.94
C TRP A 479 22.47 -53.15 17.09
N LEU A 480 22.62 -52.72 18.35
CA LEU A 480 22.48 -53.48 19.60
C LEU A 480 23.72 -54.28 20.08
N ARG A 481 24.62 -53.58 20.77
CA ARG A 481 25.33 -54.01 22.00
C ARG A 481 26.48 -53.03 22.26
N SER A 482 26.29 -52.08 23.18
CA SER A 482 27.34 -51.47 24.03
C SER A 482 26.87 -50.14 24.62
N VAL A 483 25.93 -50.13 25.57
CA VAL A 483 25.91 -49.16 26.70
C VAL A 483 25.03 -49.77 27.82
N TRP A 484 25.52 -50.82 28.45
CA TRP A 484 25.08 -51.28 29.79
C TRP A 484 26.36 -51.79 30.44
N VAL A 485 26.59 -51.44 31.71
CA VAL A 485 27.84 -51.55 32.48
C VAL A 485 28.72 -50.28 32.41
N TRP A 486 28.37 -49.26 33.21
CA TRP A 486 29.32 -48.40 33.95
C TRP A 486 28.53 -47.64 35.05
N LEU A 487 27.85 -48.39 35.92
CA LEU A 487 27.26 -47.86 37.16
C LEU A 487 27.27 -48.97 38.23
N SER A 488 28.35 -49.04 39.01
CA SER A 488 28.33 -49.58 40.38
C SER A 488 29.68 -49.38 41.08
N GLY A 489 29.69 -48.60 42.18
CA GLY A 489 30.84 -48.50 43.08
C GLY A 489 30.82 -47.34 44.09
N PHE A 490 29.91 -47.39 45.08
CA PHE A 490 30.14 -47.26 46.56
C PHE A 490 31.32 -46.34 47.07
N VAL A 491 31.28 -45.42 48.07
CA VAL A 491 30.38 -44.92 49.17
C VAL A 491 30.97 -43.59 49.78
N PRO A 492 30.61 -43.03 50.98
CA PRO A 492 29.97 -41.71 51.13
C PRO A 492 30.75 -40.67 51.99
N VAL A 493 30.39 -39.39 51.92
CA VAL A 493 30.59 -38.43 53.03
C VAL A 493 29.40 -37.47 53.11
N CYS A 494 28.59 -37.63 54.17
CA CYS A 494 27.74 -36.61 54.79
C CYS A 494 28.65 -35.55 55.45
N LEU A 495 28.42 -34.23 55.47
CA LEU A 495 27.20 -33.47 55.67
C LEU A 495 27.46 -31.95 55.51
N VAL A 496 26.35 -31.21 55.45
CA VAL A 496 26.15 -29.76 55.62
C VAL A 496 26.18 -28.92 54.34
N MET A 497 25.15 -29.09 53.51
CA MET A 497 24.71 -28.06 52.56
C MET A 497 23.51 -27.31 53.15
N ASP A 498 23.63 -25.99 53.14
CA ASP A 498 22.68 -25.00 53.61
C ASP A 498 21.29 -25.21 52.97
N TRP A 499 20.24 -25.23 53.79
CA TRP A 499 18.86 -25.43 53.32
C TRP A 499 18.43 -24.33 52.34
N ARG A 500 19.04 -23.13 52.42
CA ARG A 500 18.82 -22.04 51.47
C ARG A 500 19.39 -22.32 50.08
N LEU A 501 20.49 -23.08 50.01
CA LEU A 501 21.09 -23.51 48.75
C LEU A 501 20.28 -24.66 48.13
N ILE A 502 19.76 -25.56 48.96
CA ILE A 502 18.86 -26.63 48.52
C ILE A 502 17.55 -26.05 47.99
N GLN A 503 17.00 -25.00 48.63
CA GLN A 503 15.79 -24.35 48.15
C GLN A 503 16.02 -23.51 46.88
N ALA A 504 17.20 -22.90 46.73
CA ALA A 504 17.60 -22.25 45.47
C ALA A 504 17.80 -23.25 44.33
N ILE A 505 18.35 -24.43 44.63
CA ILE A 505 18.53 -25.53 43.67
C ILE A 505 17.19 -26.21 43.35
N GLU A 506 16.30 -26.43 44.32
CA GLU A 506 14.93 -26.92 44.09
C GLU A 506 14.10 -25.92 43.29
N ASN A 507 14.24 -24.60 43.51
CA ASN A 507 13.60 -23.59 42.67
C ASN A 507 14.20 -23.56 41.25
N SER A 508 15.50 -23.81 41.11
CA SER A 508 16.16 -23.92 39.80
C SER A 508 15.83 -25.21 39.05
N LEU A 509 15.58 -26.33 39.76
CA LEU A 509 15.16 -27.61 39.19
C LEU A 509 13.64 -27.67 38.93
N ASN A 510 12.83 -27.02 39.76
CA ASN A 510 11.38 -26.87 39.53
C ASN A 510 11.08 -25.89 38.38
N ALA A 511 12.02 -25.02 38.01
CA ALA A 511 11.95 -24.25 36.77
C ALA A 511 12.12 -25.10 35.49
N GLU A 512 12.71 -26.29 35.60
CA GLU A 512 12.92 -27.23 34.47
C GLU A 512 11.91 -28.38 34.44
N LEU A 513 11.02 -28.52 35.43
CA LEU A 513 10.03 -29.60 35.54
C LEU A 513 8.62 -29.05 35.81
N SER A 514 8.06 -28.29 34.85
CA SER A 514 6.61 -28.08 34.71
C SER A 514 6.14 -28.70 33.39
N PRO A 515 5.20 -29.67 33.40
CA PRO A 515 4.65 -30.26 32.16
C PRO A 515 3.68 -29.34 31.41
N TYR A 516 3.50 -28.08 31.83
CA TYR A 516 2.70 -27.08 31.15
C TYR A 516 3.55 -25.84 30.92
N GLN A 517 4.26 -25.79 29.78
CA GLN A 517 4.91 -24.56 29.32
C GLN A 517 3.82 -23.56 28.92
N GLU A 518 3.55 -22.58 29.79
CA GLU A 518 2.76 -21.40 29.44
C GLU A 518 3.50 -20.62 28.36
N ASP A 519 2.77 -20.07 27.37
CA ASP A 519 3.35 -19.18 26.37
C ASP A 519 4.00 -17.97 27.08
N PRO A 520 5.18 -17.51 26.64
CA PRO A 520 5.87 -16.41 27.30
C PRO A 520 5.00 -15.15 27.23
N LEU A 521 4.72 -14.54 28.38
CA LEU A 521 3.89 -13.32 28.46
C LEU A 521 4.65 -12.06 28.01
N THR A 522 5.98 -12.12 28.00
CA THR A 522 6.89 -11.07 27.53
C THR A 522 7.92 -11.67 26.56
N VAL A 523 8.34 -10.87 25.57
CA VAL A 523 9.20 -11.25 24.47
C VAL A 523 10.31 -10.21 24.36
N LEU A 524 11.57 -10.69 24.36
CA LEU A 524 12.74 -9.84 24.14
C LEU A 524 12.89 -9.49 22.65
N THR A 525 13.15 -8.23 22.33
CA THR A 525 13.28 -7.73 20.95
C THR A 525 14.72 -7.47 20.53
N CYS A 526 15.68 -7.76 21.41
CA CYS A 526 17.11 -7.64 21.14
C CYS A 526 17.62 -8.81 20.28
N HIS A 527 18.75 -8.61 19.58
CA HIS A 527 19.29 -9.55 18.58
C HIS A 527 20.44 -10.45 19.07
N HIS A 528 20.67 -10.53 20.38
CA HIS A 528 21.80 -11.28 20.94
C HIS A 528 21.34 -12.45 21.82
N THR A 529 21.99 -13.61 21.67
CA THR A 529 21.78 -14.80 22.50
C THR A 529 22.58 -14.66 23.80
N VAL A 530 22.00 -13.96 24.79
CA VAL A 530 22.61 -13.81 26.13
C VAL A 530 21.84 -14.67 27.12
N LYS A 531 22.58 -15.40 27.96
CA LYS A 531 22.04 -16.23 29.05
C LYS A 531 21.40 -15.32 30.11
N SER A 532 20.27 -15.72 30.69
CA SER A 532 19.61 -14.92 31.75
C SER A 532 20.52 -14.79 32.98
N ASP A 533 20.67 -13.57 33.46
CA ASP A 533 21.33 -13.20 34.72
C ASP A 533 20.34 -13.15 35.88
N LEU A 534 20.86 -13.31 37.10
CA LEU A 534 20.11 -13.17 38.35
C LEU A 534 20.09 -11.71 38.80
N LEU A 535 18.98 -11.25 39.37
CA LEU A 535 18.82 -9.87 39.85
C LEU A 535 19.87 -9.47 40.89
N ASN A 536 20.32 -10.41 41.73
CA ASN A 536 21.40 -10.15 42.67
C ASN A 536 22.72 -9.78 41.97
N ASN A 537 23.02 -10.38 40.80
CA ASN A 537 24.21 -10.02 40.03
C ASN A 537 24.03 -8.65 39.35
N VAL A 538 22.83 -8.37 38.86
CA VAL A 538 22.47 -7.07 38.25
C VAL A 538 22.67 -5.93 39.27
N LYS A 539 22.19 -6.10 40.51
CA LYS A 539 22.37 -5.12 41.59
C LYS A 539 23.82 -4.86 41.98
N ASN A 540 24.66 -5.88 41.92
CA ASN A 540 26.07 -5.79 42.29
C ASN A 540 26.98 -5.42 41.11
N SER A 541 26.41 -5.18 39.93
CA SER A 541 27.16 -4.77 38.74
C SER A 541 27.57 -3.30 38.78
N THR A 542 28.62 -2.94 38.04
CA THR A 542 29.06 -1.55 37.87
C THR A 542 28.36 -0.93 36.66
N PRO A 543 27.47 0.07 36.82
CA PRO A 543 26.79 0.70 35.68
C PRO A 543 27.76 1.49 34.78
N PRO A 544 27.43 1.71 33.49
CA PRO A 544 26.24 1.22 32.80
C PRO A 544 26.44 -0.18 32.19
N GLN A 545 25.50 -1.09 32.44
CA GLN A 545 25.48 -2.44 31.87
C GLN A 545 24.08 -2.84 31.42
N LYS A 546 23.99 -3.87 30.58
CA LYS A 546 22.74 -4.40 30.03
C LYS A 546 22.65 -5.90 30.34
N PHE A 547 21.49 -6.33 30.81
CA PHE A 547 21.25 -7.69 31.27
C PHE A 547 19.98 -8.25 30.67
N HIS A 548 19.94 -9.57 30.49
CA HIS A 548 18.70 -10.32 30.29
C HIS A 548 18.34 -10.95 31.62
N ILE A 549 17.10 -10.78 32.06
CA ILE A 549 16.65 -11.33 33.34
C ILE A 549 15.34 -12.08 33.16
N LYS A 550 15.10 -13.02 34.08
CA LYS A 550 13.81 -13.67 34.26
C LYS A 550 13.34 -13.42 35.69
N ALA A 551 12.25 -12.67 35.84
CA ALA A 551 11.75 -12.22 37.14
C ALA A 551 10.22 -12.17 37.15
N LYS A 552 9.63 -12.20 38.34
CA LYS A 552 8.19 -11.98 38.55
C LYS A 552 7.93 -10.50 38.77
N LEU A 553 6.84 -9.98 38.20
CA LEU A 553 6.36 -8.62 38.49
C LEU A 553 5.54 -8.64 39.78
N LYS A 554 6.15 -8.22 40.88
CA LYS A 554 5.54 -8.25 42.22
C LYS A 554 4.51 -7.14 42.42
N SER A 555 4.84 -5.95 41.94
CA SER A 555 3.94 -4.79 41.97
C SER A 555 4.35 -3.81 40.87
N TYR A 556 3.46 -2.87 40.53
CA TYR A 556 3.76 -1.81 39.58
C TYR A 556 3.13 -0.49 40.04
N GLN A 557 3.71 0.63 39.63
CA GLN A 557 3.19 1.97 39.87
C GLN A 557 3.11 2.75 38.56
N PRO A 558 2.05 3.55 38.34
CA PRO A 558 0.91 3.77 39.25
C PRO A 558 -0.15 2.66 39.20
N ASP A 559 -0.87 2.46 40.32
CA ASP A 559 -1.95 1.47 40.43
C ASP A 559 -3.07 1.73 39.41
N LYS A 560 -3.42 3.01 39.26
CA LYS A 560 -4.37 3.47 38.25
C LYS A 560 -3.64 3.66 36.93
N LEU A 561 -3.79 2.71 36.01
CA LEU A 561 -3.02 2.67 34.76
C LEU A 561 -3.15 3.91 33.88
N TYR A 562 -4.28 4.64 33.92
CA TYR A 562 -4.39 5.89 33.17
C TYR A 562 -3.39 6.96 33.66
N GLN A 563 -2.98 6.90 34.93
CA GLN A 563 -1.94 7.79 35.48
C GLN A 563 -0.54 7.43 35.00
N SER A 564 -0.35 6.29 34.32
CA SER A 564 0.95 5.98 33.71
C SER A 564 1.24 6.89 32.52
N VAL A 565 0.21 7.48 31.91
CA VAL A 565 0.40 8.45 30.82
C VAL A 565 0.73 9.81 31.42
N LYS A 566 1.84 10.39 30.96
CA LYS A 566 2.38 11.68 31.40
C LYS A 566 2.58 12.61 30.20
N LEU A 567 2.79 13.88 30.48
CA LEU A 567 3.16 14.90 29.50
C LEU A 567 4.66 15.20 29.60
N TYR A 568 5.37 15.06 28.50
CA TYR A 568 6.81 15.29 28.40
C TYR A 568 7.14 16.47 27.49
N CYS A 569 8.00 17.36 27.95
CA CYS A 569 8.50 18.46 27.13
C CYS A 569 9.82 18.07 26.43
N PRO A 570 9.87 18.03 25.09
CA PRO A 570 11.09 17.68 24.37
C PRO A 570 12.20 18.73 24.55
N LYS A 571 11.86 19.99 24.83
CA LYS A 571 12.79 21.12 24.97
C LYS A 571 13.44 21.21 26.34
N CYS A 572 12.68 21.28 27.43
CA CYS A 572 13.25 21.35 28.79
C CYS A 572 13.37 20.00 29.49
N LYS A 573 12.97 18.89 28.84
CA LYS A 573 13.05 17.52 29.36
C LYS A 573 12.20 17.29 30.62
N ARG A 574 11.32 18.23 30.96
CA ARG A 574 10.45 18.13 32.14
C ARG A 574 9.28 17.19 31.87
N LEU A 575 8.98 16.38 32.88
CA LEU A 575 7.78 15.56 32.96
C LEU A 575 6.72 16.24 33.83
N GLN A 576 5.46 16.10 33.45
CA GLN A 576 4.31 16.61 34.19
C GLN A 576 3.11 15.66 34.11
N GLU A 577 2.25 15.72 35.12
CA GLU A 577 0.96 15.02 35.13
C GLU A 577 -0.02 15.61 34.12
N ILE A 578 -0.95 14.78 33.65
CA ILE A 578 -2.11 15.27 32.90
C ILE A 578 -3.08 15.91 33.91
N PRO A 579 -3.46 17.18 33.75
CA PRO A 579 -4.44 17.83 34.62
C PRO A 579 -5.78 17.08 34.61
N ASP A 580 -6.40 16.93 35.78
CA ASP A 580 -7.73 16.32 35.88
C ASP A 580 -8.85 17.30 35.51
N ASP A 581 -10.05 16.76 35.30
CA ASP A 581 -11.23 17.54 34.90
C ASP A 581 -11.60 18.63 35.92
N GLU A 582 -11.29 18.42 37.21
CA GLU A 582 -11.53 19.42 38.27
C GLU A 582 -10.57 20.60 38.15
N THR A 583 -9.27 20.31 37.96
CA THR A 583 -8.22 21.31 37.73
C THR A 583 -8.53 22.11 36.47
N ILE A 584 -8.86 21.44 35.36
CA ILE A 584 -9.21 22.11 34.10
C ILE A 584 -10.51 22.91 34.29
N GLY A 585 -11.51 22.32 34.94
CA GLY A 585 -12.77 22.98 35.25
C GLY A 585 -12.59 24.28 36.03
N SER A 586 -11.70 24.29 37.03
CA SER A 586 -11.38 25.49 37.81
C SER A 586 -10.83 26.64 36.94
N LEU A 587 -9.96 26.34 35.97
CA LEU A 587 -9.41 27.33 35.03
C LEU A 587 -10.50 27.94 34.14
N PHE A 588 -11.43 27.11 33.65
CA PHE A 588 -12.58 27.61 32.88
C PHE A 588 -13.51 28.46 33.75
N GLN A 589 -13.73 28.07 35.02
CA GLN A 589 -14.54 28.83 35.97
C GLN A 589 -13.95 30.21 36.29
N GLU A 590 -12.64 30.29 36.51
CA GLU A 590 -11.94 31.56 36.73
C GLU A 590 -12.10 32.52 35.55
N ALA A 591 -12.09 31.99 34.32
CA ALA A 591 -12.22 32.78 33.11
C ALA A 591 -13.65 33.26 32.79
N LEU A 592 -14.67 32.77 33.50
CA LEU A 592 -16.06 33.23 33.29
C LEU A 592 -16.26 34.71 33.65
N ASN A 593 -15.44 35.24 34.56
CA ASN A 593 -15.54 36.62 35.02
C ASN A 593 -14.81 37.63 34.10
N LEU A 594 -14.19 37.15 33.02
CA LEU A 594 -13.41 38.00 32.12
C LEU A 594 -14.30 38.67 31.05
N PRO A 595 -13.93 39.88 30.57
CA PRO A 595 -14.71 40.60 29.56
C PRO A 595 -14.78 39.81 28.25
N VAL A 596 -15.97 39.70 27.66
CA VAL A 596 -16.19 39.00 26.39
C VAL A 596 -15.97 39.95 25.21
N LEU A 597 -15.20 39.50 24.21
CA LEU A 597 -14.91 40.26 22.99
C LEU A 597 -16.15 40.44 22.10
N SER A 598 -16.29 41.64 21.50
CA SER A 598 -17.20 41.87 20.37
C SER A 598 -16.61 41.33 19.06
N SER A 599 -17.45 41.14 18.04
CA SER A 599 -17.00 40.75 16.69
C SER A 599 -15.98 41.73 16.13
N ASP A 600 -15.04 41.23 15.33
CA ASP A 600 -14.01 41.99 14.62
C ASP A 600 -14.03 41.61 13.12
N SER A 601 -13.23 42.27 12.31
CA SER A 601 -13.09 42.09 10.86
C SER A 601 -12.71 40.68 10.40
N TRP A 602 -12.09 39.86 11.28
CA TRP A 602 -11.53 38.53 10.94
C TRP A 602 -12.16 37.37 11.73
N TYR A 603 -13.09 37.63 12.65
CA TYR A 603 -13.91 36.61 13.31
C TYR A 603 -15.34 37.08 13.60
N GLU A 604 -16.31 36.17 13.47
CA GLU A 604 -17.69 36.42 13.84
C GLU A 604 -17.98 35.85 15.23
N THR A 605 -18.41 36.70 16.17
CA THR A 605 -18.77 36.28 17.52
C THR A 605 -20.25 35.95 17.62
N PHE A 606 -20.55 34.74 18.06
CA PHE A 606 -21.90 34.35 18.47
C PHE A 606 -21.94 34.28 19.99
N LEU A 607 -22.87 35.04 20.57
CA LEU A 607 -23.13 35.07 22.00
C LEU A 607 -24.32 34.17 22.31
N TRP A 608 -24.11 33.17 23.14
CA TRP A 608 -25.19 32.40 23.74
C TRP A 608 -25.37 32.82 25.19
N GLU A 609 -26.61 33.15 25.55
CA GLU A 609 -26.99 33.28 26.94
C GLU A 609 -27.14 31.89 27.54
N SER A 610 -26.49 31.67 28.68
CA SER A 610 -26.62 30.40 29.39
C SER A 610 -28.07 30.20 29.84
N SER A 611 -28.62 29.02 29.57
CA SER A 611 -29.95 28.64 30.07
C SER A 611 -29.97 28.37 31.57
N THR A 612 -28.79 28.18 32.20
CA THR A 612 -28.65 27.84 33.61
C THR A 612 -28.23 29.02 34.48
N ASP A 613 -27.44 29.96 33.95
CA ASP A 613 -26.92 31.11 34.68
C ASP A 613 -27.37 32.44 34.03
N VAL A 614 -28.36 33.09 34.64
CA VAL A 614 -28.94 34.33 34.12
C VAL A 614 -27.87 35.43 34.07
N GLY A 615 -27.56 35.90 32.86
CA GLY A 615 -26.59 36.98 32.62
C GLY A 615 -25.19 36.52 32.18
N ARG A 616 -24.88 35.21 32.23
CA ARG A 616 -23.63 34.66 31.69
C ARG A 616 -23.72 34.50 30.18
N LYS A 617 -22.71 35.00 29.46
CA LYS A 617 -22.60 34.90 28.00
C LYS A 617 -21.43 34.02 27.61
N VAL A 618 -21.71 32.96 26.85
CA VAL A 618 -20.70 32.15 26.18
C VAL A 618 -20.44 32.77 24.83
N ALA A 619 -19.20 33.15 24.55
CA ALA A 619 -18.80 33.62 23.23
C ALA A 619 -18.10 32.51 22.46
N VAL A 620 -18.59 32.30 21.24
CA VAL A 620 -17.98 31.43 20.26
C VAL A 620 -17.59 32.29 19.08
N HIS A 621 -16.29 32.39 18.82
CA HIS A 621 -15.75 33.16 17.71
C HIS A 621 -15.40 32.20 16.58
N PHE A 622 -16.09 32.37 15.45
CA PHE A 622 -15.79 31.68 14.22
C PHE A 622 -14.77 32.49 13.43
N VAL A 623 -13.56 31.95 13.31
CA VAL A 623 -12.51 32.58 12.51
C VAL A 623 -12.88 32.40 11.04
N ASN A 624 -13.11 33.49 10.33
CA ASN A 624 -13.73 33.48 9.00
C ASN A 624 -12.69 33.14 7.93
N VAL A 625 -12.35 31.86 7.80
CA VAL A 625 -11.46 31.35 6.74
C VAL A 625 -12.27 31.19 5.45
N LEU A 626 -12.46 32.30 4.72
CA LEU A 626 -12.87 32.44 3.31
C LEU A 626 -13.56 31.23 2.61
N GLY A 627 -14.69 30.73 3.16
CA GLY A 627 -15.72 30.04 2.37
C GLY A 627 -15.86 28.52 2.46
N SER A 628 -15.38 27.86 3.52
CA SER A 628 -15.76 26.46 3.83
C SER A 628 -16.34 26.35 5.25
N GLU A 629 -17.57 25.83 5.37
CA GLU A 629 -18.20 25.53 6.67
C GLU A 629 -17.58 24.30 7.38
N GLU A 630 -16.69 23.55 6.72
CA GLU A 630 -16.23 22.25 7.21
C GLU A 630 -14.93 22.27 8.03
N HIS A 631 -14.19 23.40 8.10
CA HIS A 631 -12.90 23.51 8.80
C HIS A 631 -12.75 24.79 9.64
N LEU A 632 -13.84 25.25 10.25
CA LEU A 632 -13.81 26.42 11.13
C LEU A 632 -13.05 26.12 12.41
N LEU A 633 -11.96 26.86 12.63
CA LEU A 633 -11.36 26.99 13.95
C LEU A 633 -12.33 27.75 14.84
N THR A 634 -12.68 27.12 15.96
CA THR A 634 -13.62 27.70 16.91
C THR A 634 -12.88 28.18 18.14
N LEU A 635 -12.86 29.50 18.36
CA LEU A 635 -12.31 30.07 19.57
C LEU A 635 -13.45 30.19 20.59
N VAL A 636 -13.23 29.74 21.82
CA VAL A 636 -14.28 29.72 22.85
C VAL A 636 -13.85 30.53 24.05
N GLN A 637 -14.73 31.43 24.48
CA GLN A 637 -14.57 32.28 25.65
C GLN A 637 -15.81 32.19 26.56
N GLY A 638 -15.60 32.20 27.88
CA GLY A 638 -16.71 32.27 28.85
C GLY A 638 -17.55 30.99 28.93
N ALA A 639 -17.01 29.86 28.47
CA ALA A 639 -17.64 28.55 28.54
C ALA A 639 -17.14 27.75 29.75
N THR A 640 -17.99 26.89 30.31
CA THR A 640 -17.57 25.87 31.27
C THR A 640 -16.88 24.70 30.56
N LEU A 641 -16.15 23.86 31.31
CA LEU A 641 -15.56 22.64 30.74
C LEU A 641 -16.61 21.72 30.10
N GLU A 642 -17.79 21.58 30.70
CA GLU A 642 -18.88 20.78 30.14
C GLU A 642 -19.38 21.35 28.80
N GLU A 643 -19.52 22.66 28.70
CA GLU A 643 -19.92 23.34 27.47
C GLU A 643 -18.86 23.15 26.38
N VAL A 644 -17.58 23.30 26.70
CA VAL A 644 -16.46 23.04 25.77
C VAL A 644 -16.44 21.60 25.28
N CYS A 645 -16.63 20.63 26.19
CA CYS A 645 -16.75 19.21 25.83
C CYS A 645 -17.92 18.96 24.88
N ARG A 646 -19.09 19.58 25.11
CA ARG A 646 -20.23 19.49 24.19
C ARG A 646 -19.92 20.13 22.84
N LEU A 647 -19.27 21.29 22.82
CA LEU A 647 -18.85 21.96 21.58
C LEU A 647 -17.87 21.09 20.78
N SER A 648 -16.96 20.38 21.45
CA SER A 648 -15.97 19.50 20.79
C SER A 648 -16.59 18.32 20.05
N THR A 649 -17.86 18.00 20.31
CA THR A 649 -18.60 16.98 19.53
C THR A 649 -19.16 17.51 18.22
N LYS A 650 -19.28 18.84 18.09
CA LYS A 650 -19.85 19.52 16.93
C LYS A 650 -18.77 20.22 16.08
N PHE A 651 -17.73 20.73 16.72
CA PHE A 651 -16.64 21.45 16.07
C PHE A 651 -15.36 20.61 16.10
N GLU A 652 -14.64 20.61 14.98
CA GLU A 652 -13.46 19.78 14.78
C GLU A 652 -12.28 20.22 15.65
N SER A 653 -12.08 21.54 15.82
CA SER A 653 -10.96 22.12 16.57
C SER A 653 -11.42 23.31 17.40
N ILE A 654 -11.17 23.24 18.71
CA ILE A 654 -11.53 24.30 19.67
C ILE A 654 -10.27 24.81 20.36
N ILE A 655 -10.12 26.13 20.42
CA ILE A 655 -9.07 26.80 21.19
C ILE A 655 -9.73 27.61 22.31
N PRO A 656 -9.50 27.24 23.58
CA PRO A 656 -9.91 28.04 24.73
C PRO A 656 -9.10 29.32 24.83
N ILE A 657 -9.79 30.47 24.88
CA ILE A 657 -9.16 31.79 24.93
C ILE A 657 -9.64 32.62 26.11
N LYS A 658 -8.87 33.65 26.43
CA LYS A 658 -9.28 34.73 27.32
C LYS A 658 -8.90 36.08 26.73
N PHE A 659 -9.59 37.11 27.19
CA PHE A 659 -9.26 38.48 26.89
C PHE A 659 -8.62 39.14 28.11
N SER A 660 -7.40 39.67 27.94
CA SER A 660 -6.64 40.34 29.00
C SER A 660 -5.79 41.44 28.39
N GLU A 661 -5.68 42.59 29.05
CA GLU A 661 -4.82 43.72 28.62
C GLU A 661 -5.03 44.15 27.16
N ASP A 662 -6.29 44.21 26.70
CA ASP A 662 -6.66 44.54 25.31
C ASP A 662 -6.09 43.58 24.24
N GLN A 663 -5.72 42.36 24.61
CA GLN A 663 -5.18 41.34 23.71
C GLN A 663 -5.90 40.00 23.90
N MET A 664 -6.16 39.30 22.78
CA MET A 664 -6.67 37.94 22.78
C MET A 664 -5.52 36.95 22.99
N THR A 665 -5.63 36.12 24.03
CA THR A 665 -4.59 35.14 24.40
C THR A 665 -5.21 33.78 24.73
N LEU A 666 -4.38 32.74 24.79
CA LEU A 666 -4.82 31.43 25.27
C LEU A 666 -5.30 31.52 26.72
N LEU A 667 -6.29 30.69 27.07
CA LEU A 667 -6.87 30.64 28.42
C LEU A 667 -5.78 30.51 29.50
N ASP A 668 -5.08 29.40 29.49
CA ASP A 668 -3.89 29.14 30.30
C ASP A 668 -3.22 27.86 29.77
N LEU A 669 -1.90 27.75 29.79
CA LEU A 669 -1.20 26.54 29.33
C LEU A 669 -1.32 25.35 30.31
N SER A 670 -1.94 25.53 31.48
CA SER A 670 -2.41 24.43 32.35
C SER A 670 -3.69 23.79 31.83
N ALA A 671 -4.44 24.49 30.98
CA ALA A 671 -5.53 23.92 30.21
C ALA A 671 -5.02 23.47 28.83
N PRO A 672 -5.72 22.54 28.15
CA PRO A 672 -5.38 22.22 26.78
C PRO A 672 -5.54 23.46 25.88
N PHE A 673 -4.50 23.76 25.10
CA PHE A 673 -4.53 24.90 24.18
C PHE A 673 -5.31 24.58 22.89
N LEU A 674 -5.47 23.29 22.57
CA LEU A 674 -6.23 22.80 21.43
C LEU A 674 -7.00 21.54 21.83
N ILE A 675 -8.30 21.52 21.54
CA ILE A 675 -9.23 20.43 21.84
C ILE A 675 -9.84 19.92 20.54
N GLN A 676 -9.62 18.64 20.22
CA GLN A 676 -10.11 17.98 19.00
C GLN A 676 -10.87 16.71 19.37
N GLY A 677 -12.19 16.84 19.50
CA GLY A 677 -13.04 15.82 20.12
C GLY A 677 -12.52 15.44 21.50
N LYS A 678 -12.09 14.18 21.67
CA LYS A 678 -11.52 13.68 22.94
C LYS A 678 -10.01 13.84 23.07
N LYS A 679 -9.31 14.22 21.99
CA LYS A 679 -7.86 14.40 22.00
C LYS A 679 -7.54 15.84 22.39
N TRP A 680 -6.87 16.01 23.52
CA TRP A 680 -6.54 17.32 24.08
C TRP A 680 -5.04 17.54 23.92
N SER A 681 -4.62 18.73 23.53
CA SER A 681 -3.21 19.05 23.30
C SER A 681 -2.74 20.09 24.30
N TYR A 682 -1.56 19.86 24.89
CA TYR A 682 -1.03 20.66 25.97
C TYR A 682 0.30 21.33 25.59
N GLY A 683 0.56 22.49 26.18
CA GLY A 683 1.76 23.28 25.95
C GLY A 683 2.64 23.42 27.20
N CYS A 684 3.95 23.45 27.03
CA CYS A 684 4.87 23.61 28.15
C CYS A 684 4.88 25.07 28.65
N LYS A 685 4.48 25.31 29.90
CA LYS A 685 4.49 26.65 30.52
C LYS A 685 5.85 27.35 30.52
N HIS A 686 6.94 26.60 30.62
CA HIS A 686 8.29 27.15 30.74
C HIS A 686 8.94 27.46 29.39
N CYS A 687 8.54 26.71 28.36
CA CYS A 687 9.21 26.74 27.06
C CYS A 687 8.42 27.47 25.98
N SER A 688 7.12 27.67 26.21
CA SER A 688 6.22 28.38 25.30
C SER A 688 6.41 29.88 25.42
N CYS A 689 6.42 30.55 24.27
CA CYS A 689 6.36 31.99 24.15
C CYS A 689 5.08 32.33 23.39
N VAL A 690 3.96 32.33 24.09
CA VAL A 690 2.63 32.48 23.49
C VAL A 690 2.56 33.79 22.71
N LYS A 691 2.24 33.67 21.42
CA LYS A 691 2.11 34.81 20.50
C LYS A 691 0.67 35.31 20.50
N ASN A 692 0.47 36.56 20.07
CA ASN A 692 -0.88 37.08 19.87
C ASN A 692 -1.58 36.29 18.76
N ILE A 693 -2.76 35.75 19.09
CA ILE A 693 -3.55 34.90 18.22
C ILE A 693 -3.99 35.66 16.95
N SER A 694 -4.25 36.98 17.04
CA SER A 694 -4.73 37.77 15.90
C SER A 694 -3.73 37.92 14.74
N LEU A 695 -2.42 37.73 15.00
CA LEU A 695 -1.38 37.94 13.99
C LEU A 695 -1.20 36.77 13.01
N TYR A 696 -1.80 35.61 13.27
CA TYR A 696 -1.49 34.37 12.55
C TYR A 696 -2.71 33.60 12.03
N LEU A 697 -3.92 34.13 12.24
CA LEU A 697 -5.18 33.52 11.82
C LEU A 697 -5.60 33.82 10.38
N GLU A 698 -4.78 34.55 9.62
CA GLU A 698 -4.97 34.81 8.19
C GLU A 698 -4.41 33.71 7.27
N GLN A 699 -3.82 32.64 7.84
CA GLN A 699 -3.21 31.55 7.08
C GLN A 699 -4.16 30.34 6.97
N GLU A 700 -4.44 29.88 5.74
CA GLU A 700 -5.07 28.56 5.54
C GLU A 700 -4.12 27.49 6.06
N MET A 701 -4.54 26.76 7.10
CA MET A 701 -3.75 25.74 7.76
C MET A 701 -4.67 24.61 8.23
N VAL A 702 -4.16 23.37 8.18
CA VAL A 702 -4.82 22.26 8.89
C VAL A 702 -4.44 22.39 10.37
N TRP A 703 -5.45 22.50 11.24
CA TRP A 703 -5.34 22.67 12.70
C TRP A 703 -4.86 21.40 13.42
N GLU A 704 -3.76 20.80 12.95
CA GLU A 704 -3.07 19.74 13.70
C GLU A 704 -2.35 20.33 14.92
N PRO A 705 -2.14 19.55 15.99
CA PRO A 705 -1.47 20.02 17.21
C PRO A 705 -0.12 20.67 16.97
N GLU A 706 0.72 20.10 16.11
CA GLU A 706 2.08 20.58 15.82
C GLU A 706 2.05 21.95 15.15
N ASN A 707 1.24 22.09 14.10
CA ASN A 707 1.06 23.33 13.36
C ASN A 707 0.46 24.43 14.24
N THR A 708 -0.58 24.07 15.02
CA THR A 708 -1.27 25.01 15.91
C THR A 708 -0.32 25.48 17.02
N ALA A 709 0.49 24.58 17.58
CA ALA A 709 1.48 24.94 18.58
C ALA A 709 2.54 25.90 18.03
N GLU A 710 3.08 25.63 16.83
CA GLU A 710 4.07 26.50 16.18
C GLU A 710 3.53 27.92 15.94
N VAL A 711 2.31 28.02 15.40
CA VAL A 711 1.62 29.28 15.11
C VAL A 711 1.41 30.09 16.39
N LEU A 712 0.93 29.42 17.46
CA LEU A 712 0.65 30.06 18.74
C LEU A 712 1.90 30.32 19.59
N GLY A 713 3.09 29.88 19.14
CA GLY A 713 4.33 29.96 19.93
C GLY A 713 4.31 29.06 21.16
N VAL A 714 3.54 27.98 21.11
CA VAL A 714 3.43 26.97 22.17
C VAL A 714 4.43 25.85 21.91
N GLU A 715 5.15 25.45 22.95
CA GLU A 715 5.98 24.25 22.92
C GLU A 715 5.09 23.03 23.22
N LEU A 716 4.78 22.24 22.19
CA LEU A 716 3.89 21.09 22.29
C LEU A 716 4.46 20.02 23.23
N LEU A 717 3.64 19.57 24.18
CA LEU A 717 3.96 18.45 25.06
C LEU A 717 3.58 17.11 24.41
N GLN A 718 4.40 16.10 24.63
CA GLN A 718 4.20 14.75 24.12
C GLN A 718 3.60 13.84 25.20
N TYR A 719 2.64 13.01 24.82
CA TYR A 719 2.14 11.95 25.69
C TYR A 719 3.14 10.80 25.74
N VAL A 720 3.58 10.42 26.93
CA VAL A 720 4.52 9.31 27.15
C VAL A 720 4.03 8.40 28.27
N PHE A 721 4.40 7.13 28.26
CA PHE A 721 4.19 6.26 29.41
C PHE A 721 5.35 6.37 30.40
N LEU A 722 5.04 6.34 31.69
CA LEU A 722 5.98 6.15 32.78
C LEU A 722 5.38 5.14 33.76
N MET A 723 6.07 4.02 33.94
CA MET A 723 5.74 3.05 34.98
C MET A 723 6.98 2.61 35.75
N LYS A 724 6.79 2.23 37.01
CA LYS A 724 7.80 1.57 37.83
C LYS A 724 7.35 0.15 38.11
N PHE A 725 8.18 -0.83 37.77
CA PHE A 725 7.93 -2.25 38.00
C PHE A 725 8.84 -2.74 39.14
N GLU A 726 8.23 -3.34 40.17
CA GLU A 726 8.98 -4.05 41.21
C GLU A 726 9.18 -5.50 40.75
N LEU A 727 10.41 -5.84 40.37
CA LEU A 727 10.78 -7.13 39.81
C LEU A 727 11.53 -7.96 40.84
N ASP A 728 11.17 -9.23 40.98
CA ASP A 728 11.76 -10.14 41.96
C ASP A 728 11.93 -11.55 41.36
N ASP A 729 13.13 -12.13 41.48
CA ASP A 729 13.48 -13.46 40.98
C ASP A 729 13.77 -14.47 42.10
N GLY A 730 13.50 -14.09 43.36
CA GLY A 730 13.84 -14.85 44.56
C GLY A 730 15.28 -14.65 45.06
N THR A 731 16.17 -14.05 44.25
CA THR A 731 17.54 -13.71 44.65
C THR A 731 17.66 -12.26 45.11
N ALA A 732 16.93 -11.35 44.46
CA ALA A 732 16.80 -9.95 44.86
C ALA A 732 15.51 -9.35 44.28
N SER A 733 15.08 -8.19 44.82
CA SER A 733 14.01 -7.37 44.25
C SER A 733 14.52 -5.99 43.84
N LEU A 734 14.22 -5.50 42.63
CA LEU A 734 14.60 -4.16 42.17
C LEU A 734 13.43 -3.41 41.52
N ASP A 735 13.54 -2.07 41.54
CA ASP A 735 12.61 -1.19 40.87
C ASP A 735 13.13 -0.81 39.48
N ALA A 736 12.44 -1.21 38.43
CA ALA A 736 12.78 -0.91 37.04
C ALA A 736 11.79 0.08 36.42
N ILE A 737 12.31 1.10 35.74
CA ILE A 737 11.51 2.11 35.05
C ILE A 737 11.19 1.64 33.63
N LEU A 738 9.93 1.73 33.24
CA LEU A 738 9.46 1.56 31.87
C LEU A 738 9.05 2.92 31.31
N TRP A 739 9.82 3.43 30.34
CA TRP A 739 9.61 4.73 29.70
C TRP A 739 9.89 4.72 28.20
N GLU A 740 11.16 4.62 27.79
CA GLU A 740 11.55 4.91 26.39
C GLU A 740 10.95 3.90 25.40
N ASP A 741 10.91 2.64 25.82
CA ASP A 741 10.33 1.55 25.06
C ASP A 741 8.91 1.19 25.52
N ALA A 742 8.26 2.01 26.35
CA ALA A 742 6.95 1.69 26.90
C ALA A 742 5.86 1.54 25.82
N GLU A 743 5.91 2.34 24.75
CA GLU A 743 4.99 2.18 23.60
C GLU A 743 5.19 0.84 22.90
N LYS A 744 6.44 0.40 22.74
CA LYS A 744 6.78 -0.91 22.19
C LYS A 744 6.38 -2.02 23.16
N PHE A 745 6.55 -1.77 24.46
CA PHE A 745 6.25 -2.73 25.52
C PHE A 745 4.78 -3.10 25.50
N PHE A 746 3.90 -2.09 25.50
CA PHE A 746 2.46 -2.25 25.48
C PHE A 746 1.88 -2.46 24.07
N GLN A 747 2.63 -2.13 23.02
CA GLN A 747 2.15 -2.08 21.63
C GLN A 747 0.91 -1.19 21.51
N MET A 748 0.94 -0.04 22.18
CA MET A 748 -0.16 0.94 22.29
C MET A 748 0.41 2.36 22.29
N LEU A 749 -0.32 3.32 21.69
CA LEU A 749 0.03 4.73 21.76
C LEU A 749 -0.52 5.36 23.06
N PRO A 750 0.26 6.17 23.81
CA PRO A 750 -0.18 6.74 25.08
C PRO A 750 -1.42 7.64 24.93
N VAL A 751 -1.46 8.42 23.85
CA VAL A 751 -2.61 9.31 23.55
C VAL A 751 -3.88 8.52 23.22
N GLU A 752 -3.77 7.33 22.62
CA GLU A 752 -4.92 6.47 22.31
C GLU A 752 -5.50 5.86 23.59
N VAL A 753 -4.65 5.47 24.54
CA VAL A 753 -5.08 4.99 25.86
C VAL A 753 -5.87 6.06 26.61
N MET A 754 -5.55 7.35 26.45
CA MET A 754 -6.32 8.41 27.10
C MET A 754 -7.75 8.56 26.56
N VAL A 755 -7.98 8.32 25.28
CA VAL A 755 -9.25 8.64 24.60
C VAL A 755 -10.11 7.43 24.27
N ASN A 756 -9.52 6.24 24.18
CA ASN A 756 -10.17 5.02 23.74
C ASN A 756 -10.31 4.01 24.88
N ARG A 757 -11.56 3.76 25.31
CA ARG A 757 -11.89 2.79 26.35
C ARG A 757 -11.36 1.38 26.03
N ALA A 758 -11.41 0.94 24.78
CA ALA A 758 -10.93 -0.39 24.41
C ALA A 758 -9.40 -0.52 24.62
N MET A 759 -8.64 0.56 24.40
CA MET A 759 -7.19 0.57 24.67
C MET A 759 -6.91 0.60 26.19
N GLN A 760 -7.72 1.30 26.98
CA GLN A 760 -7.64 1.26 28.44
C GLN A 760 -7.92 -0.15 28.98
N GLU A 761 -8.97 -0.80 28.50
CA GLU A 761 -9.32 -2.17 28.85
C GLU A 761 -8.21 -3.15 28.44
N LYS A 762 -7.65 -2.99 27.23
CA LYS A 762 -6.50 -3.78 26.79
C LYS A 762 -5.31 -3.63 27.76
N MET A 763 -4.92 -2.39 28.10
CA MET A 763 -3.83 -2.14 29.04
C MET A 763 -4.11 -2.74 30.43
N GLN A 764 -5.34 -2.65 30.91
CA GLN A 764 -5.77 -3.29 32.16
C GLN A 764 -5.66 -4.80 32.09
N MET A 765 -6.12 -5.43 31.01
CA MET A 765 -6.04 -6.88 30.80
C MET A 765 -4.59 -7.37 30.70
N THR A 766 -3.73 -6.62 30.00
CA THR A 766 -2.30 -6.90 29.92
C THR A 766 -1.69 -6.89 31.33
N MET A 767 -1.89 -5.82 32.10
CA MET A 767 -1.32 -5.71 33.44
C MET A 767 -1.91 -6.73 34.43
N ALA A 768 -3.21 -7.02 34.33
CA ALA A 768 -3.86 -8.08 35.12
C ALA A 768 -3.35 -9.49 34.76
N THR A 769 -2.77 -9.66 33.57
CA THR A 769 -2.14 -10.92 33.18
C THR A 769 -0.69 -10.99 33.65
N LEU A 770 0.07 -9.89 33.54
CA LEU A 770 1.46 -9.82 33.99
C LEU A 770 1.60 -9.83 35.53
N CYS A 771 0.68 -9.17 36.22
CA CYS A 771 0.63 -9.05 37.67
C CYS A 771 -0.84 -9.20 38.16
N PRO A 772 -1.36 -10.44 38.24
CA PRO A 772 -2.75 -10.69 38.61
C PRO A 772 -3.09 -10.17 40.03
N PRO A 773 -4.16 -9.37 40.19
CA PRO A 773 -4.49 -8.78 41.48
C PRO A 773 -4.91 -9.85 42.50
N GLY A 774 -4.39 -9.76 43.72
CA GLY A 774 -4.76 -10.63 44.83
C GLY A 774 -4.15 -12.04 44.81
N LYS A 775 -3.28 -12.37 43.85
CA LYS A 775 -2.53 -13.63 43.85
C LYS A 775 -1.31 -13.57 44.78
N HIS A 776 -0.95 -14.72 45.36
CA HIS A 776 0.28 -14.85 46.14
C HIS A 776 1.51 -14.79 45.22
N PHE A 777 2.66 -14.35 45.74
CA PHE A 777 3.91 -14.20 44.96
C PHE A 777 4.30 -15.47 44.19
N ASP A 778 4.08 -16.65 44.79
CA ASP A 778 4.40 -17.94 44.17
C ASP A 778 3.58 -18.24 42.92
N GLU A 779 2.37 -17.68 42.83
CA GLU A 779 1.41 -17.86 41.71
C GLU A 779 1.57 -16.82 40.59
N LEU A 780 2.47 -15.84 40.76
CA LEU A 780 2.77 -14.86 39.73
C LEU A 780 3.56 -15.50 38.58
N PRO A 781 3.28 -15.10 37.32
CA PRO A 781 3.99 -15.64 36.18
C PRO A 781 5.43 -15.13 36.12
N TRP A 782 6.32 -15.96 35.55
CA TRP A 782 7.69 -15.55 35.25
C TRP A 782 7.74 -14.77 33.94
N LEU A 783 8.41 -13.63 33.95
CA LEU A 783 8.53 -12.71 32.82
C LEU A 783 10.00 -12.51 32.45
N GLU A 784 10.27 -12.27 31.18
CA GLU A 784 11.60 -11.98 30.65
C GLU A 784 11.73 -10.50 30.33
N PHE A 785 12.81 -9.87 30.77
CA PHE A 785 13.09 -8.45 30.53
C PHE A 785 14.55 -8.24 30.11
N CYS A 786 14.80 -7.26 29.22
CA CYS A 786 16.11 -6.63 29.14
C CYS A 786 16.15 -5.42 30.09
N ILE A 787 17.15 -5.38 30.97
CA ILE A 787 17.35 -4.30 31.94
C ILE A 787 18.70 -3.61 31.73
N GLY A 788 18.67 -2.29 31.62
CA GLY A 788 19.84 -1.43 31.58
C GLY A 788 20.06 -0.77 32.94
N THR A 789 21.31 -0.71 33.39
CA THR A 789 21.71 0.01 34.60
C THR A 789 22.34 1.36 34.24
N TYR A 790 22.05 2.40 35.02
CA TYR A 790 22.66 3.72 34.88
C TYR A 790 22.74 4.44 36.23
N THR A 791 23.58 5.46 36.32
CA THR A 791 23.71 6.34 37.48
C THR A 791 23.33 7.75 37.08
N THR A 792 22.81 8.54 38.02
CA THR A 792 22.58 9.97 37.82
C THR A 792 23.53 10.76 38.71
N ASP A 793 24.09 11.84 38.17
CA ASP A 793 25.06 12.70 38.89
C ASP A 793 24.35 13.74 39.79
N GLU A 794 23.02 13.65 39.93
CA GLU A 794 22.19 14.72 40.49
C GLU A 794 22.11 14.73 42.03
N ASN A 795 22.57 13.67 42.71
CA ASN A 795 22.67 13.59 44.17
C ASN A 795 24.04 13.02 44.56
N GLU A 796 24.63 13.47 45.68
CA GLU A 796 25.92 12.95 46.18
C GLU A 796 25.90 11.43 46.47
N ASP A 797 24.71 10.83 46.50
CA ASP A 797 24.49 9.38 46.48
C ASP A 797 24.54 8.84 45.03
N HIS A 798 25.54 7.99 44.75
CA HIS A 798 25.70 7.27 43.48
C HIS A 798 24.65 6.16 43.33
N ASN A 799 23.37 6.52 43.32
CA ASN A 799 22.27 5.58 43.23
C ASN A 799 22.21 4.97 41.83
N VAL A 800 22.11 3.64 41.78
CA VAL A 800 21.95 2.88 40.54
C VAL A 800 20.47 2.74 40.21
N TYR A 801 20.10 3.13 39.00
CA TYR A 801 18.76 3.02 38.45
C TYR A 801 18.71 1.94 37.37
N TYR A 802 17.51 1.38 37.20
CA TYR A 802 17.24 0.27 36.27
C TYR A 802 16.15 0.68 35.29
N GLN A 803 16.35 0.39 34.01
CA GLN A 803 15.38 0.70 32.96
C GLN A 803 15.11 -0.52 32.09
N ILE A 804 13.84 -0.78 31.83
CA ILE A 804 13.39 -1.80 30.89
C ILE A 804 13.54 -1.26 29.47
N PHE A 805 14.15 -2.04 28.59
CA PHE A 805 14.29 -1.74 27.17
C PHE A 805 14.15 -3.03 26.35
N ASP A 806 14.03 -2.94 25.02
CA ASP A 806 13.97 -4.08 24.09
C ASP A 806 13.11 -5.26 24.58
N THR A 807 11.96 -4.96 25.20
CA THR A 807 11.05 -5.94 25.78
C THR A 807 9.62 -5.56 25.40
N MET A 808 8.82 -6.53 24.96
CA MET A 808 7.40 -6.34 24.66
C MET A 808 6.51 -7.41 25.26
N VAL A 809 5.25 -7.08 25.56
CA VAL A 809 4.26 -8.10 25.92
C VAL A 809 3.93 -8.94 24.69
N ALA A 810 3.63 -10.23 24.88
CA ALA A 810 3.30 -11.12 23.77
C ALA A 810 2.02 -10.69 23.03
N GLU A 811 1.98 -10.86 21.70
CA GLU A 811 0.87 -10.40 20.84
C GLU A 811 -0.50 -11.04 21.14
N LYS A 812 -0.53 -12.09 21.97
CA LYS A 812 -1.75 -12.79 22.38
C LYS A 812 -2.45 -12.13 23.59
N LEU A 813 -1.86 -11.08 24.18
CA LEU A 813 -2.31 -10.38 25.40
C LEU A 813 -3.07 -9.07 25.16
#